data_AF-A0AAW0AGZ1-F1
#
_entry.id   AF-A0AAW0AGZ1-F1
#
_cell.length_a   1.000
_cell.length_b   1.000
_cell.length_c   1.000
_cell.angle_alpha   90.00
_cell.angle_beta   90.00
_cell.angle_gamma   90.00
#
_symmetry.space_group_name_H-M   'P 1'
#
loop_
_entity.id
_entity.type
_entity.pdbx_description
1 polymer ?
#
loop_
_entity_poly.entity_id
_entity_poly.type
_entity_poly.pdbx_seq_one_letter_code
_entity_poly.pdbx_strand_id
1 'polypeptide(L)'
;MKRPSAVGDLQLGERYINMDYIFLRSIADSPLKRLVASYDIACQWHLNLFSRMMLYDNDTLTIDGAGKSFTFLVPKFHLPAHIEACNLKFSFHLTRDVGQTDGEAPERGWADANPLARSTKEMGPGFRRDTLDDHFNDWNHKKIISLGYTIRRKLEKAVPEMVRTREALSDMNESVGGGVVEKWTEMAVKWEADILAPNPFETQRKDEHVAKIRAELAAEAAERERTGREEEGAIRGDMHVTELVAMGLQLEEQQRVLAADVSSTGQHPTDGQRRAMTERTSKLRRKIASWIDVQHKFWPELANVRDREDRERAEQCQGEYVPGVRVPAIALWLPSGVYASLRLSEVVIQTSVLETEYRLRVAQAAESLHEVRRSLLVRTHLYKMKDKHDRGVRANTRSSDKISALNEQIKRAAATYRVAREALVVLGGVLRRNEWEWSFLELKEEDVRGLPQSSFHDPERKKKKRRKRHRAQEPTISWIWVTRGERSQPGGDAAMNEAVRIEWAKTRARSLRWAEEVELLEEEMRRIRAFLLWRAKWWREMIDLLGREAGPQREGETAYALRQEAIHTALADEFTKEWAHLPNLIQMGRAGMVVADGEEATNAGEEGEGGEGDESEEEDEPIDLLPTRAVKSAYTDEILDM
;
A
#
# COMPACT_ATOMS: atom_id res chain seq x y z
N MET A 1 -16.24 14.55 -11.18
CA MET A 1 -17.12 15.70 -11.46
C MET A 1 -17.47 16.34 -10.13
N LYS A 2 -17.52 17.67 -10.04
CA LYS A 2 -18.02 18.39 -8.87
C LYS A 2 -19.55 18.41 -8.95
N ARG A 3 -20.23 17.88 -7.93
CA ARG A 3 -21.70 17.85 -7.88
C ARG A 3 -22.25 19.16 -7.31
N PRO A 4 -23.52 19.49 -7.56
CA PRO A 4 -24.18 20.58 -6.86
C PRO A 4 -24.00 20.44 -5.34
N SER A 5 -23.71 21.56 -4.69
CA SER A 5 -23.48 21.65 -3.23
C SER A 5 -22.37 20.72 -2.68
N ALA A 6 -21.45 20.24 -3.53
CA ALA A 6 -20.33 19.40 -3.11
C ALA A 6 -19.07 20.18 -2.71
N VAL A 7 -19.13 21.52 -2.72
CA VAL A 7 -18.05 22.40 -2.29
C VAL A 7 -18.62 23.39 -1.28
N GLY A 8 -17.91 23.64 -0.19
CA GLY A 8 -18.34 24.54 0.87
C GLY A 8 -17.18 25.27 1.52
N ASP A 9 -17.45 26.48 2.01
CA ASP A 9 -16.50 27.27 2.80
C ASP A 9 -16.37 26.67 4.21
N LEU A 10 -15.14 26.40 4.64
CA LEU A 10 -14.86 25.90 5.99
C LEU A 10 -14.73 27.08 6.97
N GLN A 11 -15.50 27.06 8.06
CA GLN A 11 -15.50 28.13 9.06
C GLN A 11 -14.25 28.11 9.96
N LEU A 12 -13.80 26.92 10.37
CA LEU A 12 -12.61 26.73 11.22
C LEU A 12 -12.11 25.29 11.09
N GLY A 13 -11.34 25.03 10.03
CA GLY A 13 -10.85 23.70 9.67
C GLY A 13 -11.96 22.71 9.27
N GLU A 14 -11.55 21.45 9.11
CA GLU A 14 -12.41 20.33 8.71
C GLU A 14 -13.24 19.77 9.88
N ARG A 15 -14.06 20.62 10.49
CA ARG A 15 -15.04 20.12 11.48
C ARG A 15 -16.00 19.15 10.81
N TYR A 16 -16.36 18.07 11.51
CA TYR A 16 -17.28 17.06 10.99
C TYR A 16 -18.60 17.67 10.51
N ILE A 17 -19.16 18.67 11.20
CA ILE A 17 -20.40 19.34 10.77
C ILE A 17 -20.33 19.95 9.37
N ASN A 18 -19.17 20.46 8.95
CA ASN A 18 -18.98 21.01 7.61
C ASN A 18 -19.00 19.86 6.57
N MET A 19 -18.29 18.77 6.87
CA MET A 19 -18.24 17.59 6.01
C MET A 19 -19.59 16.88 5.93
N ASP A 20 -20.31 16.80 7.05
CA ASP A 20 -21.66 16.26 7.13
C ASP A 20 -22.58 17.05 6.20
N TYR A 21 -22.59 18.38 6.33
CA TYR A 21 -23.41 19.25 5.47
C TYR A 21 -23.08 19.06 3.98
N ILE A 22 -21.81 19.13 3.60
CA ILE A 22 -21.37 19.00 2.19
C ILE A 22 -21.74 17.62 1.64
N PHE A 23 -21.44 16.56 2.38
CA PHE A 23 -21.72 15.19 1.97
C PHE A 23 -23.23 14.95 1.82
N LEU A 24 -24.00 15.25 2.86
CA LEU A 24 -25.46 15.01 2.91
C LEU A 24 -26.17 15.83 1.84
N ARG A 25 -25.83 17.11 1.70
CA ARG A 25 -26.45 17.97 0.69
C ARG A 25 -26.11 17.52 -0.72
N SER A 26 -24.87 17.08 -0.96
CA SER A 26 -24.48 16.57 -2.28
C SER A 26 -25.26 15.31 -2.68
N ILE A 27 -25.60 14.43 -1.72
CA ILE A 27 -26.29 13.16 -2.01
C ILE A 27 -27.81 13.19 -1.83
N ALA A 28 -28.39 14.26 -1.29
CA ALA A 28 -29.81 14.36 -0.95
C ALA A 28 -30.73 13.92 -2.09
N ASP A 29 -30.51 14.43 -3.29
CA ASP A 29 -31.35 14.14 -4.47
C ASP A 29 -30.84 12.95 -5.31
N SER A 30 -29.95 12.13 -4.76
CA SER A 30 -29.37 11.01 -5.52
C SER A 30 -30.36 9.84 -5.61
N PRO A 31 -30.72 9.37 -6.82
CA PRO A 31 -31.53 8.17 -6.99
C PRO A 31 -30.72 6.88 -6.76
N LEU A 32 -29.40 6.98 -6.54
CA LEU A 32 -28.52 5.84 -6.38
C LEU A 32 -28.77 5.13 -5.05
N LYS A 33 -28.83 3.79 -5.12
CA LYS A 33 -29.04 2.91 -3.96
C LYS A 33 -27.75 2.44 -3.32
N ARG A 34 -26.64 2.43 -4.05
CA ARG A 34 -25.33 2.05 -3.51
C ARG A 34 -24.38 3.23 -3.64
N LEU A 35 -23.80 3.64 -2.52
CA LEU A 35 -22.93 4.80 -2.41
C LEU A 35 -21.61 4.36 -1.78
N VAL A 36 -20.52 4.62 -2.48
CA VAL A 36 -19.17 4.47 -1.94
C VAL A 36 -18.63 5.87 -1.68
N ALA A 37 -18.30 6.16 -0.43
CA ALA A 37 -17.80 7.46 0.01
C ALA A 37 -16.33 7.32 0.41
N SER A 38 -15.45 8.12 -0.20
CA SER A 38 -14.04 8.21 0.18
C SER A 38 -13.75 9.52 0.89
N TYR A 39 -12.97 9.44 1.97
CA TYR A 39 -12.44 10.59 2.70
C TYR A 39 -11.23 10.14 3.50
N ASP A 40 -10.22 10.99 3.64
CA ASP A 40 -8.93 10.65 4.26
C ASP A 40 -9.14 10.08 5.66
N ILE A 41 -10.00 10.73 6.45
CA ILE A 41 -10.38 10.27 7.78
C ILE A 41 -11.76 9.61 7.80
N ALA A 42 -12.21 9.00 6.69
CA ALA A 42 -13.47 8.28 6.62
C ALA A 42 -13.63 7.32 7.79
N CYS A 43 -12.57 6.58 8.15
CA CYS A 43 -12.53 5.62 9.26
C CYS A 43 -12.88 6.21 10.63
N GLN A 44 -12.73 7.53 10.81
CA GLN A 44 -13.11 8.26 12.04
C GLN A 44 -14.46 8.97 11.86
N TRP A 45 -14.61 9.69 10.75
CA TRP A 45 -15.75 10.56 10.49
C TRP A 45 -17.08 9.81 10.42
N HIS A 46 -17.12 8.66 9.72
CA HIS A 46 -18.36 7.91 9.46
C HIS A 46 -18.97 7.28 10.71
N LEU A 47 -18.16 6.98 11.74
CA LEU A 47 -18.59 6.22 12.93
C LEU A 47 -19.80 6.83 13.63
N ASN A 48 -19.83 8.16 13.69
CA ASN A 48 -20.92 8.92 14.31
C ASN A 48 -21.78 9.67 13.29
N LEU A 49 -21.59 9.47 11.98
CA LEU A 49 -22.30 10.22 10.94
C LEU A 49 -23.82 10.09 11.09
N PHE A 50 -24.33 8.86 11.14
CA PHE A 50 -25.77 8.61 11.27
C PHE A 50 -26.34 9.13 12.59
N SER A 51 -25.60 8.99 13.69
CA SER A 51 -25.99 9.56 14.98
C SER A 51 -26.05 11.09 14.94
N ARG A 52 -25.08 11.75 14.28
CA ARG A 52 -25.06 13.20 14.09
C ARG A 52 -26.20 13.67 13.21
N MET A 53 -26.53 12.93 12.15
CA MET A 53 -27.67 13.24 11.28
C MET A 53 -28.98 13.35 12.04
N MET A 54 -29.21 12.46 13.03
CA MET A 54 -30.41 12.49 13.87
C MET A 54 -30.50 13.75 14.75
N LEU A 55 -29.41 14.48 14.94
CA LEU A 55 -29.36 15.71 15.76
C LEU A 55 -29.67 16.97 14.97
N TYR A 56 -29.59 16.96 13.63
CA TYR A 56 -29.73 18.16 12.82
C TYR A 56 -31.18 18.66 12.70
N ASP A 57 -32.16 17.85 13.11
CA ASP A 57 -33.61 18.17 13.12
C ASP A 57 -34.06 18.87 11.82
N ASN A 58 -33.64 18.31 10.68
CA ASN A 58 -33.84 18.91 9.37
C ASN A 58 -34.01 17.84 8.29
N ASP A 59 -35.21 17.78 7.70
CA ASP A 59 -35.60 16.86 6.63
C ASP A 59 -34.71 16.94 5.37
N THR A 60 -33.94 18.03 5.21
CA THR A 60 -33.03 18.23 4.06
C THR A 60 -31.60 17.74 4.29
N LEU A 61 -31.24 17.36 5.53
CA LEU A 61 -29.94 16.79 5.91
C LEU A 61 -30.08 15.36 6.43
N THR A 62 -31.16 14.69 6.07
CA THR A 62 -31.40 13.28 6.35
C THR A 62 -31.26 12.45 5.09
N ILE A 63 -30.62 11.30 5.19
CA ILE A 63 -30.64 10.28 4.14
C ILE A 63 -31.87 9.42 4.42
N ASP A 64 -32.76 9.27 3.45
CA ASP A 64 -33.79 8.24 3.53
C ASP A 64 -33.09 6.87 3.60
N GLY A 65 -33.07 6.28 4.80
CA GLY A 65 -32.43 5.00 5.07
C GLY A 65 -33.11 3.83 4.35
N ALA A 66 -34.28 4.05 3.72
CA ALA A 66 -34.98 3.03 2.96
C ALA A 66 -34.26 2.71 1.63
N GLY A 67 -33.41 1.68 1.67
CA GLY A 67 -32.87 1.06 0.46
C GLY A 67 -31.58 1.69 -0.08
N LYS A 68 -30.89 2.55 0.69
CA LYS A 68 -29.53 3.00 0.39
C LYS A 68 -28.50 2.25 1.22
N SER A 69 -27.45 1.74 0.58
CA SER A 69 -26.29 1.08 1.20
C SER A 69 -25.04 1.95 1.06
N PHE A 70 -24.30 2.13 2.14
CA PHE A 70 -23.08 2.94 2.19
C PHE A 70 -21.86 2.07 2.44
N THR A 71 -20.79 2.34 1.68
CA THR A 71 -19.44 1.84 1.94
C THR A 71 -18.51 3.04 2.12
N PHE A 72 -17.77 3.06 3.22
CA PHE A 72 -16.81 4.13 3.51
C PHE A 72 -15.40 3.60 3.31
N LEU A 73 -14.58 4.34 2.57
CA LEU A 73 -13.20 3.97 2.23
C LEU A 73 -12.26 5.15 2.46
N VAL A 74 -10.98 4.84 2.59
CA VAL A 74 -9.90 5.84 2.66
C VAL A 74 -9.15 5.78 1.31
N PRO A 75 -8.83 6.94 0.70
CA PRO A 75 -8.07 6.97 -0.54
C PRO A 75 -6.74 6.19 -0.45
N LYS A 76 -6.31 5.59 -1.56
CA LYS A 76 -5.18 4.65 -1.61
C LYS A 76 -3.87 5.26 -1.11
N PHE A 77 -3.60 6.54 -1.39
CA PHE A 77 -2.40 7.25 -0.99
C PHE A 77 -2.36 7.52 0.52
N HIS A 78 -3.51 7.85 1.11
CA HIS A 78 -3.62 8.14 2.54
C HIS A 78 -3.68 6.90 3.41
N LEU A 79 -4.26 5.82 2.91
CA LEU A 79 -4.52 4.61 3.68
C LEU A 79 -3.29 4.01 4.39
N PRO A 80 -2.08 3.96 3.78
CA PRO A 80 -0.86 3.50 4.46
C PRO A 80 -0.49 4.29 5.73
N ALA A 81 -0.89 5.56 5.84
CA ALA A 81 -0.65 6.37 7.03
C ALA A 81 -1.59 6.03 8.20
N HIS A 82 -2.61 5.20 7.97
CA HIS A 82 -3.54 4.76 9.00
C HIS A 82 -3.05 3.51 9.72
N ILE A 83 -3.66 3.21 10.87
CA ILE A 83 -3.42 1.97 11.60
C ILE A 83 -3.73 0.73 10.73
N GLU A 84 -3.13 -0.41 11.05
CA GLU A 84 -3.25 -1.65 10.28
C GLU A 84 -4.71 -2.11 10.09
N ALA A 85 -5.54 -1.99 11.13
CA ALA A 85 -6.96 -2.33 11.03
C ALA A 85 -7.70 -1.52 9.95
N CYS A 86 -7.28 -0.27 9.71
CA CYS A 86 -7.87 0.57 8.66
C CYS A 86 -7.44 0.12 7.26
N ASN A 87 -6.17 -0.29 7.10
CA ASN A 87 -5.60 -0.76 5.84
C ASN A 87 -6.35 -1.97 5.25
N LEU A 88 -7.14 -2.66 6.06
CA LEU A 88 -7.94 -3.81 5.66
C LEU A 88 -9.41 -3.44 5.47
N LYS A 89 -10.00 -2.69 6.41
CA LYS A 89 -11.43 -2.37 6.41
C LYS A 89 -11.84 -1.26 5.44
N PHE A 90 -10.95 -0.30 5.19
CA PHE A 90 -11.25 0.89 4.39
C PHE A 90 -10.52 0.88 3.04
N SER A 91 -10.08 -0.30 2.58
CA SER A 91 -9.26 -0.45 1.39
C SER A 91 -10.07 -0.61 0.11
N PHE A 92 -9.78 0.24 -0.88
CA PHE A 92 -10.26 0.05 -2.25
C PHE A 92 -9.79 -1.27 -2.87
N HIS A 93 -8.58 -1.74 -2.53
CA HIS A 93 -8.05 -3.00 -3.08
C HIS A 93 -8.84 -4.23 -2.67
N LEU A 94 -9.51 -4.17 -1.52
CA LEU A 94 -10.24 -5.31 -0.93
C LEU A 94 -11.75 -5.18 -1.08
N THR A 95 -12.26 -3.99 -1.37
CA THR A 95 -13.70 -3.71 -1.47
C THR A 95 -14.25 -4.07 -2.83
N ARG A 96 -15.39 -4.77 -2.87
CA ARG A 96 -16.07 -5.17 -4.12
C ARG A 96 -16.78 -4.02 -4.80
N ASP A 97 -16.98 -4.16 -6.11
CA ASP A 97 -17.81 -3.28 -6.93
C ASP A 97 -17.26 -1.84 -7.06
N VAL A 98 -15.94 -1.66 -6.86
CA VAL A 98 -15.24 -0.37 -7.00
C VAL A 98 -14.12 -0.38 -8.06
N GLY A 99 -13.89 -1.53 -8.70
CA GLY A 99 -12.88 -1.68 -9.75
C GLY A 99 -11.48 -1.27 -9.27
N GLN A 100 -10.81 -0.42 -10.05
CA GLN A 100 -9.49 0.13 -9.72
C GLN A 100 -9.52 1.56 -9.18
N THR A 101 -10.69 2.05 -8.74
CA THR A 101 -10.84 3.39 -8.14
C THR A 101 -9.83 3.63 -7.02
N ASP A 102 -9.20 4.81 -7.01
CA ASP A 102 -8.18 5.21 -6.02
C ASP A 102 -8.71 6.11 -4.88
N GLY A 103 -9.75 6.90 -5.15
CA GLY A 103 -10.30 7.87 -4.20
C GLY A 103 -9.63 9.25 -4.19
N GLU A 104 -8.58 9.47 -4.98
CA GLU A 104 -7.71 10.67 -4.98
C GLU A 104 -8.22 11.82 -5.86
N ALA A 105 -9.38 11.65 -6.48
CA ALA A 105 -9.94 12.66 -7.38
C ALA A 105 -10.11 14.07 -6.75
N PRO A 106 -10.46 14.23 -5.46
CA PRO A 106 -10.52 15.54 -4.82
C PRO A 106 -9.17 16.27 -4.79
N GLU A 107 -8.06 15.56 -4.56
CA GLU A 107 -6.73 16.14 -4.46
C GLU A 107 -6.14 16.52 -5.81
N ARG A 108 -6.37 15.68 -6.84
CA ARG A 108 -5.95 15.96 -8.22
C ARG A 108 -6.49 17.29 -8.75
N GLY A 109 -7.68 17.71 -8.29
CA GLY A 109 -8.28 18.98 -8.67
C GLY A 109 -7.69 20.21 -7.97
N TRP A 110 -6.76 20.05 -7.02
CA TRP A 110 -6.14 21.18 -6.31
C TRP A 110 -5.18 21.96 -7.20
N ALA A 111 -4.49 21.32 -8.14
CA ALA A 111 -3.60 22.00 -9.08
C ALA A 111 -4.33 23.12 -9.83
N ASP A 112 -5.55 22.86 -10.29
CA ASP A 112 -6.39 23.84 -10.99
C ASP A 112 -7.12 24.81 -10.05
N ALA A 113 -7.52 24.36 -8.85
CA ALA A 113 -8.29 25.17 -7.92
C ALA A 113 -7.42 26.13 -7.07
N ASN A 114 -6.17 25.77 -6.78
CA ASN A 114 -5.27 26.55 -5.92
C ASN A 114 -5.00 27.97 -6.45
N PRO A 115 -4.77 28.19 -7.77
CA PRO A 115 -4.66 29.54 -8.32
C PRO A 115 -5.89 30.41 -8.05
N LEU A 116 -7.09 29.81 -8.01
CA LEU A 116 -8.35 30.52 -7.77
C LEU A 116 -8.43 31.10 -6.36
N ALA A 117 -7.78 30.47 -5.38
CA ALA A 117 -7.75 30.99 -4.02
C ALA A 117 -7.10 32.38 -3.95
N ARG A 118 -6.07 32.64 -4.79
CA ARG A 118 -5.43 33.96 -4.86
C ARG A 118 -6.28 34.96 -5.64
N SER A 119 -6.86 34.56 -6.78
CA SER A 119 -7.65 35.47 -7.61
C SER A 119 -8.96 35.90 -6.94
N THR A 120 -9.57 35.02 -6.14
CA THR A 120 -10.86 35.28 -5.47
C THR A 120 -10.74 35.93 -4.10
N LYS A 121 -9.53 36.17 -3.61
CA LYS A 121 -9.28 36.62 -2.23
C LYS A 121 -9.93 37.97 -1.89
N GLU A 122 -9.89 38.92 -2.83
CA GLU A 122 -10.43 40.28 -2.65
C GLU A 122 -11.88 40.42 -3.14
N MET A 123 -12.48 39.32 -3.62
CA MET A 123 -13.84 39.32 -4.12
C MET A 123 -14.85 39.32 -2.97
N GLY A 124 -15.97 40.03 -3.15
CA GLY A 124 -17.09 39.95 -2.22
C GLY A 124 -17.69 38.53 -2.17
N PRO A 125 -18.39 38.13 -1.08
CA PRO A 125 -18.81 36.74 -0.86
C PRO A 125 -19.67 36.13 -1.97
N GLY A 126 -20.57 36.91 -2.58
CA GLY A 126 -21.40 36.45 -3.70
C GLY A 126 -20.56 36.23 -4.97
N PHE A 127 -19.83 37.27 -5.39
CA PHE A 127 -19.01 37.22 -6.60
C PHE A 127 -17.90 36.14 -6.52
N ARG A 128 -17.34 35.91 -5.33
CA ARG A 128 -16.41 34.81 -5.08
C ARG A 128 -17.05 33.45 -5.35
N ARG A 129 -18.29 33.22 -4.90
CA ARG A 129 -19.00 31.96 -5.10
C ARG A 129 -19.33 31.75 -6.58
N ASP A 130 -19.87 32.78 -7.25
CA ASP A 130 -20.18 32.71 -8.68
C ASP A 130 -18.93 32.41 -9.51
N THR A 131 -17.81 33.08 -9.20
CA THR A 131 -16.52 32.84 -9.88
C THR A 131 -16.04 31.39 -9.67
N LEU A 132 -16.12 30.87 -8.44
CA LEU A 132 -15.73 29.49 -8.17
C LEU A 132 -16.64 28.48 -8.87
N ASP A 133 -17.95 28.72 -8.88
CA ASP A 133 -18.92 27.88 -9.57
C ASP A 133 -18.66 27.85 -11.08
N ASP A 134 -18.34 28.99 -11.70
CA ASP A 134 -17.95 29.06 -13.12
C ASP A 134 -16.70 28.20 -13.41
N HIS A 135 -15.65 28.32 -12.58
CA HIS A 135 -14.45 27.51 -12.73
C HIS A 135 -14.71 26.01 -12.50
N PHE A 136 -15.58 25.66 -11.55
CA PHE A 136 -15.96 24.27 -11.32
C PHE A 136 -16.83 23.70 -12.44
N ASN A 137 -17.63 24.55 -13.08
CA ASN A 137 -18.40 24.19 -14.26
C ASN A 137 -17.50 23.98 -15.49
N ASP A 138 -16.52 24.85 -15.72
CA ASP A 138 -15.48 24.67 -16.75
C ASP A 138 -14.71 23.35 -16.54
N TRP A 139 -14.29 23.06 -15.30
CA TRP A 139 -13.67 21.79 -14.95
C TRP A 139 -14.55 20.59 -15.28
N ASN A 140 -15.84 20.65 -14.94
CA ASN A 140 -16.80 19.61 -15.28
C ASN A 140 -16.96 19.46 -16.80
N HIS A 141 -17.03 20.57 -17.54
CA HIS A 141 -17.12 20.56 -18.99
C HIS A 141 -15.89 19.88 -19.62
N LYS A 142 -14.67 20.27 -19.21
CA LYS A 142 -13.40 19.65 -19.64
C LYS A 142 -13.39 18.14 -19.40
N LYS A 143 -13.87 17.69 -18.24
CA LYS A 143 -14.01 16.26 -17.95
C LYS A 143 -15.01 15.57 -18.88
N ILE A 144 -16.17 16.18 -19.16
CA ILE A 144 -17.17 15.60 -20.06
C ILE A 144 -16.60 15.39 -21.46
N ILE A 145 -15.92 16.39 -22.02
CA ILE A 145 -15.37 16.30 -23.38
C ILE A 145 -14.16 15.35 -23.47
N SER A 146 -13.45 15.11 -22.36
CA SER A 146 -12.33 14.17 -22.30
C SER A 146 -12.72 12.71 -22.02
N LEU A 147 -13.99 12.43 -21.67
CA LEU A 147 -14.45 11.09 -21.32
C LEU A 147 -14.13 10.04 -22.39
N GLY A 148 -14.23 10.38 -23.68
CA GLY A 148 -13.84 9.50 -24.79
C GLY A 148 -12.43 8.94 -24.62
N TYR A 149 -11.46 9.85 -24.51
CA TYR A 149 -10.05 9.53 -24.33
C TYR A 149 -9.78 8.82 -23.00
N THR A 150 -10.32 9.33 -21.89
CA THR A 150 -10.09 8.77 -20.56
C THR A 150 -10.56 7.31 -20.47
N ILE A 151 -11.76 7.01 -20.99
CA ILE A 151 -12.30 5.64 -20.97
C ILE A 151 -11.49 4.70 -21.87
N ARG A 152 -11.08 5.17 -23.05
CA ARG A 152 -10.20 4.38 -23.94
C ARG A 152 -8.92 3.99 -23.22
N ARG A 153 -8.17 4.96 -22.69
CA ARG A 153 -6.90 4.72 -22.01
C ARG A 153 -7.06 3.76 -20.83
N LYS A 154 -8.13 3.94 -20.04
CA LYS A 154 -8.41 3.06 -18.90
C LYS A 154 -8.68 1.62 -19.34
N LEU A 155 -9.44 1.40 -20.42
CA LEU A 155 -9.68 0.04 -20.95
C LEU A 155 -8.42 -0.59 -21.56
N GLU A 156 -7.63 0.21 -22.28
CA GLU A 156 -6.35 -0.24 -22.85
C GLU A 156 -5.36 -0.69 -21.77
N LYS A 157 -5.42 -0.11 -20.57
CA LYS A 157 -4.67 -0.56 -19.38
C LYS A 157 -5.35 -1.73 -18.66
N ALA A 158 -6.66 -1.66 -18.46
CA ALA A 158 -7.39 -2.61 -17.62
C ALA A 158 -7.49 -4.01 -18.21
N VAL A 159 -7.65 -4.12 -19.54
CA VAL A 159 -7.80 -5.43 -20.19
C VAL A 159 -6.53 -6.28 -20.08
N PRO A 160 -5.31 -5.78 -20.40
CA PRO A 160 -4.08 -6.54 -20.19
C PRO A 160 -3.84 -6.92 -18.72
N GLU A 161 -4.08 -5.99 -17.78
CA GLU A 161 -3.88 -6.27 -16.35
C GLU A 161 -4.89 -7.27 -15.79
N MET A 162 -6.13 -7.27 -16.29
CA MET A 162 -7.12 -8.32 -15.98
C MET A 162 -6.61 -9.71 -16.42
N VAL A 163 -6.08 -9.84 -17.64
CA VAL A 163 -5.52 -11.11 -18.13
C VAL A 163 -4.36 -11.55 -17.25
N ARG A 164 -3.39 -10.66 -17.03
CA ARG A 164 -2.19 -10.90 -16.23
C ARG A 164 -2.51 -11.37 -14.81
N THR A 165 -3.44 -10.69 -14.15
CA THR A 165 -3.80 -11.02 -12.76
C THR A 165 -4.67 -12.28 -12.66
N ARG A 166 -5.46 -12.58 -13.68
CA ARG A 166 -6.20 -13.85 -13.78
C ARG A 166 -5.27 -15.04 -13.95
N GLU A 167 -4.24 -14.91 -14.80
CA GLU A 167 -3.22 -15.95 -14.98
C GLU A 167 -2.40 -16.15 -13.70
N ALA A 168 -2.05 -15.06 -13.01
CA ALA A 168 -1.38 -15.12 -11.72
C ALA A 168 -2.19 -15.89 -10.67
N LEU A 169 -3.49 -15.64 -10.59
CA LEU A 169 -4.40 -16.38 -9.71
C LEU A 169 -4.49 -17.86 -10.11
N SER A 170 -4.59 -18.16 -11.41
CA SER A 170 -4.64 -19.53 -11.92
C SER A 170 -3.38 -20.33 -11.54
N ASP A 171 -2.19 -19.75 -11.77
CA ASP A 171 -0.91 -20.35 -11.39
C ASP A 171 -0.83 -20.64 -9.89
N MET A 172 -1.40 -19.76 -9.07
CA MET A 172 -1.43 -19.93 -7.62
C MET A 172 -2.42 -21.02 -7.20
N ASN A 173 -3.61 -21.06 -7.82
CA ASN A 173 -4.61 -22.11 -7.60
C ASN A 173 -4.04 -23.50 -7.91
N GLU A 174 -3.34 -23.64 -9.04
CA GLU A 174 -2.66 -24.89 -9.41
C GLU A 174 -1.58 -25.28 -8.39
N SER A 175 -0.86 -24.30 -7.85
CA SER A 175 0.23 -24.54 -6.90
C SER A 175 -0.28 -24.93 -5.51
N VAL A 176 -1.45 -24.45 -5.08
CA VAL A 176 -2.03 -24.68 -3.75
C VAL A 176 -2.86 -25.98 -3.69
N GLY A 177 -3.55 -26.33 -4.78
CA GLY A 177 -4.42 -27.50 -4.87
C GLY A 177 -5.90 -27.21 -4.56
N GLY A 178 -6.80 -27.88 -5.28
CA GLY A 178 -8.23 -27.51 -5.36
C GLY A 178 -8.98 -27.47 -4.03
N GLY A 179 -8.81 -28.47 -3.15
CA GLY A 179 -9.55 -28.51 -1.88
C GLY A 179 -9.18 -27.40 -0.89
N VAL A 180 -7.94 -26.90 -0.95
CA VAL A 180 -7.49 -25.77 -0.13
C VAL A 180 -7.98 -24.44 -0.72
N VAL A 181 -7.94 -24.32 -2.05
CA VAL A 181 -8.48 -23.16 -2.78
C VAL A 181 -9.97 -22.97 -2.50
N GLU A 182 -10.75 -24.06 -2.49
CA GLU A 182 -12.18 -24.00 -2.19
C GLU A 182 -12.44 -23.44 -0.78
N LYS A 183 -11.74 -23.97 0.23
CA LYS A 183 -11.82 -23.47 1.61
C LYS A 183 -11.44 -21.98 1.73
N TRP A 184 -10.37 -21.55 1.08
CA TRP A 184 -9.95 -20.14 1.12
C TRP A 184 -10.90 -19.23 0.35
N THR A 185 -11.49 -19.73 -0.73
CA THR A 185 -12.53 -19.01 -1.49
C THR A 185 -13.76 -18.79 -0.63
N GLU A 186 -14.23 -19.82 0.08
CA GLU A 186 -15.35 -19.66 1.02
C GLU A 186 -15.04 -18.64 2.12
N MET A 187 -13.82 -18.67 2.67
CA MET A 187 -13.39 -17.71 3.68
C MET A 187 -13.41 -16.28 3.13
N ALA A 188 -12.86 -16.07 1.93
CA ALA A 188 -12.82 -14.76 1.28
C ALA A 188 -14.21 -14.24 0.94
N VAL A 189 -15.08 -15.08 0.38
CA VAL A 189 -16.47 -14.70 0.03
C VAL A 189 -17.27 -14.34 1.28
N LYS A 190 -17.09 -15.07 2.39
CA LYS A 190 -17.75 -14.75 3.67
C LYS A 190 -17.31 -13.39 4.19
N TRP A 191 -16.01 -13.10 4.17
CA TRP A 191 -15.48 -11.80 4.60
C TRP A 191 -15.89 -10.64 3.68
N GLU A 192 -15.96 -10.88 2.37
CA GLU A 192 -16.45 -9.90 1.40
C GLU A 192 -17.94 -9.57 1.59
N ALA A 193 -18.72 -10.51 2.12
CA ALA A 193 -20.13 -10.30 2.44
C ALA A 193 -20.34 -9.67 3.83
N ASP A 194 -19.48 -10.00 4.79
CA ASP A 194 -19.50 -9.48 6.15
C ASP A 194 -18.07 -9.25 6.65
N ILE A 195 -17.68 -7.97 6.77
CA ILE A 195 -16.35 -7.56 7.23
C ILE A 195 -16.06 -7.97 8.68
N LEU A 196 -17.06 -8.45 9.43
CA LEU A 196 -16.91 -9.01 10.78
C LEU A 196 -16.53 -10.51 10.76
N ALA A 197 -16.64 -11.18 9.61
CA ALA A 197 -16.24 -12.56 9.47
C ALA A 197 -14.69 -12.72 9.54
N PRO A 198 -14.17 -13.96 9.71
CA PRO A 198 -12.73 -14.19 9.77
C PRO A 198 -11.98 -13.62 8.56
N ASN A 199 -11.01 -12.74 8.81
CA ASN A 199 -10.31 -12.00 7.76
C ASN A 199 -9.30 -12.91 7.00
N PRO A 200 -9.48 -13.11 5.68
CA PRO A 200 -8.55 -13.89 4.86
C PRO A 200 -7.17 -13.23 4.70
N PHE A 201 -7.07 -11.91 4.96
CA PHE A 201 -5.89 -11.07 4.76
C PHE A 201 -5.03 -10.89 6.02
N GLU A 202 -5.54 -11.25 7.20
CA GLU A 202 -4.83 -11.14 8.48
C GLU A 202 -4.25 -12.47 8.91
N THR A 203 -3.15 -12.41 9.66
CA THR A 203 -2.68 -13.56 10.41
C THR A 203 -3.69 -13.91 11.52
N GLN A 204 -4.25 -15.12 11.45
CA GLN A 204 -5.03 -15.79 12.48
C GLN A 204 -4.16 -16.17 13.70
N ARG A 205 -2.84 -16.30 13.54
CA ARG A 205 -1.93 -16.35 14.68
C ARG A 205 -1.81 -14.96 15.29
N LYS A 206 -2.05 -14.87 16.60
CA LYS A 206 -1.60 -13.76 17.44
C LYS A 206 -0.08 -13.86 17.60
N ASP A 207 0.68 -13.89 16.51
CA ASP A 207 2.12 -13.74 16.61
C ASP A 207 2.34 -12.34 17.19
N GLU A 208 2.95 -12.29 18.38
CA GLU A 208 3.14 -11.05 19.11
C GLU A 208 4.14 -10.18 18.33
N HIS A 209 3.64 -9.20 17.58
CA HIS A 209 4.50 -8.26 16.86
C HIS A 209 5.42 -7.52 17.82
N VAL A 210 6.62 -7.16 17.38
CA VAL A 210 7.58 -6.39 18.19
C VAL A 210 6.93 -5.09 18.70
N ALA A 211 6.09 -4.44 17.89
CA ALA A 211 5.34 -3.24 18.30
C ALA A 211 4.34 -3.51 19.43
N LYS A 212 3.62 -4.64 19.38
CA LYS A 212 2.68 -5.05 20.43
C LYS A 212 3.40 -5.38 21.73
N ILE A 213 4.49 -6.15 21.65
CA ILE A 213 5.33 -6.45 22.83
C ILE A 213 5.90 -5.16 23.43
N ARG A 214 6.35 -4.21 22.62
CA ARG A 214 6.78 -2.89 23.12
C ARG A 214 5.67 -2.14 23.83
N ALA A 215 4.46 -2.13 23.29
CA ALA A 215 3.31 -1.48 23.91
C ALA A 215 2.91 -2.15 25.23
N GLU A 216 2.90 -3.49 25.29
CA GLU A 216 2.67 -4.25 26.51
C GLU A 216 3.73 -3.95 27.55
N LEU A 217 5.01 -4.01 27.19
CA LEU A 217 6.12 -3.70 28.08
C LEU A 217 6.07 -2.26 28.60
N ALA A 218 5.69 -1.29 27.77
CA ALA A 218 5.50 0.11 28.17
C ALA A 218 4.31 0.27 29.13
N ALA A 219 3.20 -0.40 28.87
CA ALA A 219 2.03 -0.40 29.75
C ALA A 219 2.34 -1.06 31.10
N GLU A 220 3.07 -2.17 31.09
CA GLU A 220 3.53 -2.83 32.32
C GLU A 220 4.49 -1.91 33.10
N ALA A 221 5.40 -1.18 32.43
CA ALA A 221 6.29 -0.22 33.07
C ALA A 221 5.52 0.95 33.71
N ALA A 222 4.55 1.53 32.99
CA ALA A 222 3.69 2.60 33.50
C ALA A 222 2.83 2.16 34.69
N GLU A 223 2.31 0.93 34.66
CA GLU A 223 1.52 0.37 35.77
C GLU A 223 2.40 0.10 37.01
N ARG A 224 3.65 -0.31 36.84
CA ARG A 224 4.62 -0.48 37.93
C ARG A 224 4.98 0.87 38.58
N GLU A 225 5.19 1.90 37.77
CA GLU A 225 5.41 3.28 38.26
C GLU A 225 4.20 3.78 39.07
N ARG A 226 2.98 3.56 38.56
CA ARG A 226 1.72 3.95 39.23
C ARG A 226 1.50 3.23 40.55
N THR A 227 1.91 1.97 40.66
CA THR A 227 1.70 1.14 41.86
C THR A 227 2.80 1.30 42.92
N GLY A 228 3.79 2.16 42.69
CA GLY A 228 4.87 2.43 43.64
C GLY A 228 5.78 1.23 43.92
N ARG A 229 5.75 0.21 43.04
CA ARG A 229 6.72 -0.87 43.04
C ARG A 229 7.95 -0.37 42.29
N GLU A 230 8.75 0.46 42.96
CA GLU A 230 10.08 0.82 42.46
C GLU A 230 10.87 -0.48 42.27
N GLU A 231 11.11 -0.90 41.02
CA GLU A 231 12.24 -1.79 40.78
C GLU A 231 13.53 -1.03 41.14
N GLU A 232 14.47 -1.69 41.80
CA GLU A 232 15.86 -1.27 41.90
C GLU A 232 16.44 -1.18 40.48
N GLY A 233 16.17 -0.09 39.76
CA GLY A 233 16.46 -0.02 38.32
C GLY A 233 15.82 1.13 37.58
N ALA A 234 15.09 2.02 38.24
CA ALA A 234 14.71 3.31 37.69
C ALA A 234 15.69 4.38 38.18
N ILE A 235 16.36 5.08 37.25
CA ILE A 235 17.09 6.31 37.58
C ILE A 235 16.05 7.43 37.59
N ARG A 236 15.84 8.07 38.74
CA ARG A 236 14.85 9.16 38.88
C ARG A 236 15.00 10.20 37.76
N GLY A 237 13.96 10.34 36.93
CA GLY A 237 13.89 11.32 35.85
C GLY A 237 14.51 10.90 34.51
N ASP A 238 15.01 9.67 34.38
CA ASP A 238 15.60 9.09 33.16
C ASP A 238 14.76 7.92 32.59
N MET A 239 15.09 7.50 31.36
CA MET A 239 14.46 6.41 30.59
C MET A 239 14.42 5.06 31.34
N HIS A 240 13.33 4.29 31.22
CA HIS A 240 13.20 2.95 31.82
C HIS A 240 14.10 1.90 31.13
N VAL A 241 14.61 0.91 31.89
CA VAL A 241 15.56 -0.10 31.36
C VAL A 241 14.98 -0.94 30.20
N THR A 242 13.66 -1.15 30.19
CA THR A 242 12.96 -1.80 29.07
C THR A 242 12.99 -0.96 27.79
N GLU A 243 12.83 0.35 27.92
CA GLU A 243 12.90 1.28 26.79
C GLU A 243 14.34 1.36 26.25
N LEU A 244 15.34 1.33 27.15
CA LEU A 244 16.76 1.21 26.78
C LEU A 244 17.02 -0.02 25.91
N VAL A 245 16.54 -1.20 26.30
CA VAL A 245 16.69 -2.45 25.51
C VAL A 245 15.97 -2.33 24.18
N ALA A 246 14.72 -1.86 24.17
CA ALA A 246 13.95 -1.69 22.95
C ALA A 246 14.61 -0.73 21.95
N MET A 247 15.16 0.39 22.43
CA MET A 247 15.96 1.34 21.63
C MET A 247 17.26 0.71 21.14
N GLY A 248 17.94 -0.09 21.97
CA GLY A 248 19.15 -0.80 21.55
C GLY A 248 18.90 -1.75 20.38
N LEU A 249 17.78 -2.49 20.39
CA LEU A 249 17.39 -3.34 19.25
C LEU A 249 17.10 -2.51 17.98
N GLN A 250 16.54 -1.31 18.10
CA GLN A 250 16.35 -0.40 16.95
C GLN A 250 17.67 0.11 16.40
N LEU A 251 18.62 0.44 17.28
CA LEU A 251 19.96 0.88 16.88
C LEU A 251 20.73 -0.26 16.19
N GLU A 252 20.59 -1.49 16.68
CA GLU A 252 21.17 -2.69 16.05
C GLU A 252 20.66 -2.86 14.61
N GLU A 253 19.35 -2.66 14.40
CA GLU A 253 18.76 -2.69 13.05
C GLU A 253 19.28 -1.55 12.17
N GLN A 254 19.36 -0.32 12.70
CA GLN A 254 19.92 0.81 11.98
C GLN A 254 21.40 0.60 11.59
N GLN A 255 22.20 -0.05 12.45
CA GLN A 255 23.57 -0.43 12.14
C GLN A 255 23.63 -1.44 10.98
N ARG A 256 22.74 -2.44 10.97
CA ARG A 256 22.65 -3.43 9.87
C ARG A 256 22.27 -2.80 8.54
N VAL A 257 21.23 -1.97 8.54
CA VAL A 257 20.79 -1.24 7.33
C VAL A 257 21.94 -0.38 6.80
N LEU A 258 22.61 0.38 7.67
CA LEU A 258 23.77 1.18 7.26
C LEU A 258 24.91 0.31 6.70
N ALA A 259 25.19 -0.86 7.29
CA ALA A 259 26.22 -1.77 6.79
C ALA A 259 25.90 -2.30 5.39
N ALA A 260 24.63 -2.65 5.15
CA ALA A 260 24.14 -3.08 3.84
C ALA A 260 24.27 -1.95 2.81
N ASP A 261 23.82 -0.73 3.15
CA ASP A 261 23.92 0.45 2.29
C ASP A 261 25.39 0.77 1.92
N VAL A 262 26.31 0.68 2.89
CA VAL A 262 27.75 0.87 2.65
C VAL A 262 28.28 -0.18 1.68
N SER A 263 27.82 -1.42 1.80
CA SER A 263 28.28 -2.54 0.97
C SER A 263 27.67 -2.53 -0.44
N SER A 264 26.45 -2.00 -0.61
CA SER A 264 25.80 -1.82 -1.91
C SER A 264 26.30 -0.59 -2.66
N THR A 265 26.88 0.38 -1.97
CA THR A 265 27.50 1.55 -2.58
C THR A 265 28.76 1.13 -3.34
N GLY A 266 28.74 1.23 -4.67
CA GLY A 266 29.86 0.85 -5.53
C GLY A 266 31.15 1.64 -5.25
N GLN A 267 32.24 1.31 -5.97
CA GLN A 267 33.56 1.94 -5.76
C GLN A 267 33.59 3.45 -6.04
N HIS A 268 32.59 3.99 -6.75
CA HIS A 268 32.51 5.40 -7.13
C HIS A 268 31.11 5.99 -6.82
N PRO A 269 30.79 6.26 -5.53
CA PRO A 269 29.54 6.90 -5.19
C PRO A 269 29.51 8.35 -5.65
N THR A 270 28.32 8.80 -6.07
CA THR A 270 28.06 10.21 -6.39
C THR A 270 28.25 11.09 -5.16
N ASP A 271 28.50 12.38 -5.36
CA ASP A 271 28.69 13.31 -4.23
C ASP A 271 27.43 13.41 -3.35
N GLY A 272 26.24 13.29 -3.95
CA GLY A 272 24.97 13.18 -3.24
C GLY A 272 24.91 11.95 -2.35
N GLN A 273 25.24 10.77 -2.88
CA GLN A 273 25.29 9.51 -2.12
C GLN A 273 26.32 9.58 -0.99
N ARG A 274 27.52 10.13 -1.23
CA ARG A 274 28.54 10.33 -0.20
C ARG A 274 28.04 11.22 0.94
N ARG A 275 27.38 12.34 0.60
CA ARG A 275 26.82 13.26 1.58
C ARG A 275 25.73 12.60 2.42
N ALA A 276 24.77 11.93 1.77
CA ALA A 276 23.68 11.24 2.44
C ALA A 276 24.19 10.15 3.40
N MET A 277 25.17 9.35 2.96
CA MET A 277 25.80 8.32 3.80
C MET A 277 26.54 8.92 4.99
N THR A 278 27.28 10.01 4.77
CA THR A 278 28.01 10.70 5.86
C THR A 278 27.05 11.28 6.89
N GLU A 279 25.93 11.85 6.45
CA GLU A 279 24.91 12.42 7.33
C GLU A 279 24.19 11.34 8.14
N ARG A 280 23.75 10.25 7.48
CA ARG A 280 23.14 9.09 8.15
C ARG A 280 24.10 8.48 9.17
N THR A 281 25.37 8.27 8.79
CA THR A 281 26.43 7.74 9.66
C THR A 281 26.64 8.64 10.89
N SER A 282 26.74 9.96 10.70
CA SER A 282 26.94 10.91 11.80
C SER A 282 25.73 10.97 12.73
N LYS A 283 24.51 10.94 12.18
CA LYS A 283 23.26 10.91 12.96
C LYS A 283 23.17 9.65 13.80
N LEU A 284 23.46 8.48 13.22
CA LEU A 284 23.44 7.21 13.94
C LEU A 284 24.55 7.16 15.02
N ARG A 285 25.75 7.65 14.73
CA ARG A 285 26.83 7.74 15.73
C ARG A 285 26.42 8.57 16.94
N ARG A 286 25.80 9.74 16.74
CA ARG A 286 25.30 10.57 17.85
C ARG A 286 24.22 9.87 18.67
N LYS A 287 23.28 9.18 18.01
CA LYS A 287 22.25 8.39 18.70
C LYS A 287 22.85 7.27 19.55
N ILE A 288 23.80 6.53 18.99
CA ILE A 288 24.50 5.45 19.71
C ILE A 288 25.27 6.02 20.91
N ALA A 289 26.00 7.13 20.74
CA ALA A 289 26.72 7.76 21.85
C ALA A 289 25.78 8.17 23.00
N SER A 290 24.69 8.87 22.68
CA SER A 290 23.69 9.26 23.67
C SER A 290 23.02 8.06 24.35
N TRP A 291 22.79 6.96 23.61
CA TRP A 291 22.23 5.74 24.18
C TRP A 291 23.24 5.02 25.09
N ILE A 292 24.52 5.00 24.72
CA ILE A 292 25.62 4.47 25.55
C ILE A 292 25.75 5.26 26.86
N ASP A 293 25.62 6.59 26.81
CA ASP A 293 25.67 7.43 28.02
C ASP A 293 24.58 7.06 29.02
N VAL A 294 23.38 6.72 28.54
CA VAL A 294 22.30 6.21 29.40
C VAL A 294 22.59 4.78 29.84
N GLN A 295 23.10 3.93 28.96
CA GLN A 295 23.50 2.54 29.26
C GLN A 295 24.49 2.47 30.44
N HIS A 296 25.49 3.35 30.47
CA HIS A 296 26.49 3.39 31.55
C HIS A 296 25.90 3.74 32.91
N LYS A 297 24.75 4.42 32.97
CA LYS A 297 24.09 4.67 34.25
C LYS A 297 23.43 3.41 34.82
N PHE A 298 23.01 2.48 33.96
CA PHE A 298 22.40 1.20 34.34
C PHE A 298 23.44 0.09 34.55
N TRP A 299 24.47 0.03 33.71
CA TRP A 299 25.57 -0.95 33.78
C TRP A 299 26.93 -0.23 33.73
N PRO A 300 27.37 0.36 34.86
CA PRO A 300 28.63 1.13 34.93
C PRO A 300 29.86 0.34 34.51
N GLU A 301 29.85 -0.98 34.71
CA GLU A 301 30.94 -1.89 34.36
C GLU A 301 31.25 -1.88 32.86
N LEU A 302 30.26 -1.57 32.02
CA LEU A 302 30.44 -1.47 30.57
C LEU A 302 31.31 -0.28 30.17
N ALA A 303 31.34 0.79 30.96
CA ALA A 303 32.21 1.95 30.70
C ALA A 303 33.69 1.53 30.75
N ASN A 304 34.06 0.74 31.75
CA ASN A 304 35.43 0.23 31.89
C ASN A 304 35.84 -0.66 30.71
N VAL A 305 34.90 -1.44 30.17
CA VAL A 305 35.15 -2.35 29.05
C VAL A 305 35.36 -1.54 27.77
N ARG A 306 34.53 -0.52 27.52
CA ARG A 306 34.69 0.36 26.37
C ARG A 306 35.99 1.16 26.43
N ASP A 307 36.34 1.69 27.60
CA ASP A 307 37.61 2.39 27.83
C ASP A 307 38.82 1.48 27.55
N ARG A 308 38.73 0.21 27.97
CA ARG A 308 39.76 -0.78 27.68
C ARG A 308 39.87 -1.08 26.18
N GLU A 309 38.75 -1.25 25.48
CA GLU A 309 38.73 -1.44 24.03
C GLU A 309 39.31 -0.24 23.27
N ASP A 310 39.04 0.98 23.74
CA ASP A 310 39.59 2.20 23.16
C ASP A 310 41.10 2.31 23.39
N ARG A 311 41.60 1.92 24.57
CA ARG A 311 43.04 1.83 24.83
C ARG A 311 43.73 0.75 23.99
N GLU A 312 43.14 -0.45 23.92
CA GLU A 312 43.66 -1.55 23.09
C GLU A 312 43.72 -1.13 21.60
N ARG A 313 42.72 -0.38 21.10
CA ARG A 313 42.75 0.20 19.75
C ARG A 313 43.85 1.25 19.59
N ALA A 314 44.02 2.15 20.55
CA ALA A 314 45.04 3.19 20.50
C ALA A 314 46.46 2.59 20.50
N GLU A 315 46.68 1.52 21.27
CA GLU A 315 47.94 0.77 21.31
C GLU A 315 48.24 0.06 19.99
N GLN A 316 47.22 -0.55 19.36
CA GLN A 316 47.36 -1.22 18.05
C GLN A 316 47.73 -0.25 16.92
N CYS A 317 47.32 1.01 17.02
CA CYS A 317 47.63 2.07 16.04
C CYS A 317 49.00 2.75 16.28
N GLN A 318 49.81 2.31 17.25
CA GLN A 318 51.17 2.83 17.52
C GLN A 318 51.28 4.37 17.62
N GLY A 319 50.22 5.06 18.05
CA GLY A 319 50.20 6.52 18.16
C GLY A 319 49.97 7.29 16.86
N GLU A 320 49.66 6.62 15.74
CA GLU A 320 49.12 7.27 14.53
C GLU A 320 47.62 7.62 14.69
N TYR A 321 47.04 8.29 13.68
CA TYR A 321 45.61 8.60 13.64
C TYR A 321 44.78 7.32 13.80
N VAL A 322 44.08 7.18 14.93
CA VAL A 322 43.14 6.09 15.19
C VAL A 322 41.84 6.40 14.45
N PRO A 323 41.49 5.69 13.37
CA PRO A 323 40.21 5.89 12.71
C PRO A 323 39.11 5.48 13.69
N GLY A 324 38.18 6.39 14.00
CA GLY A 324 37.07 6.08 14.90
C GLY A 324 36.30 4.84 14.43
N VAL A 325 35.84 4.01 15.37
CA VAL A 325 35.13 2.76 15.09
C VAL A 325 34.01 2.99 14.07
N ARG A 326 34.00 2.17 13.01
CA ARG A 326 32.92 2.21 12.01
C ARG A 326 31.59 2.02 12.71
N VAL A 327 30.61 2.88 12.43
CA VAL A 327 29.32 2.88 13.14
C VAL A 327 28.66 1.49 13.17
N PRO A 328 28.66 0.69 12.08
CA PRO A 328 28.11 -0.67 12.13
C PRO A 328 28.86 -1.67 13.02
N ALA A 329 30.10 -1.38 13.41
CA ALA A 329 30.94 -2.24 14.24
C ALA A 329 30.97 -1.82 15.72
N ILE A 330 30.27 -0.75 16.10
CA ILE A 330 30.16 -0.35 17.51
C ILE A 330 29.30 -1.40 18.23
N ALA A 331 29.90 -2.16 19.13
CA ALA A 331 29.15 -3.12 19.94
C ALA A 331 28.19 -2.38 20.87
N LEU A 332 26.88 -2.67 20.75
CA LEU A 332 25.85 -2.08 21.61
C LEU A 332 25.82 -2.74 22.99
N TRP A 333 26.35 -3.95 23.14
CA TRP A 333 26.33 -4.70 24.40
C TRP A 333 24.92 -4.77 25.02
N LEU A 334 23.94 -5.17 24.20
CA LEU A 334 22.64 -5.62 24.70
C LEU A 334 22.82 -6.80 25.68
N PRO A 335 21.86 -7.08 26.58
CA PRO A 335 21.99 -8.17 27.54
C PRO A 335 22.45 -9.49 26.93
N SER A 336 21.93 -9.91 25.78
CA SER A 336 22.41 -11.10 25.07
C SER A 336 23.88 -11.00 24.66
N GLY A 337 24.33 -9.84 24.22
CA GLY A 337 25.72 -9.58 23.83
C GLY A 337 26.69 -9.53 25.01
N VAL A 338 26.23 -9.07 26.18
CA VAL A 338 27.00 -9.11 27.43
C VAL A 338 27.26 -10.56 27.83
N TYR A 339 26.22 -11.39 27.88
CA TYR A 339 26.35 -12.80 28.27
C TYR A 339 27.00 -13.69 27.20
N ALA A 340 27.04 -13.25 25.94
CA ALA A 340 27.80 -13.92 24.88
C ALA A 340 29.32 -13.69 25.02
N SER A 341 29.74 -12.62 25.70
CA SER A 341 31.14 -12.21 25.78
C SER A 341 31.80 -12.71 27.07
N LEU A 342 32.82 -13.56 26.92
CA LEU A 342 33.64 -14.02 28.06
C LEU A 342 34.32 -12.86 28.80
N ARG A 343 34.56 -11.73 28.12
CA ARG A 343 35.17 -10.52 28.68
C ARG A 343 34.24 -9.76 29.65
N LEU A 344 32.95 -10.09 29.64
CA LEU A 344 31.91 -9.42 30.41
C LEU A 344 31.26 -10.34 31.45
N SER A 345 31.93 -11.45 31.81
CA SER A 345 31.42 -12.45 32.76
C SER A 345 31.17 -11.91 34.17
N GLU A 346 31.77 -10.77 34.52
CA GLU A 346 31.58 -10.08 35.80
C GLU A 346 30.34 -9.17 35.83
N VAL A 347 29.76 -8.84 34.67
CA VAL A 347 28.57 -7.98 34.57
C VAL A 347 27.31 -8.78 34.84
N VAL A 348 26.61 -8.44 35.93
CA VAL A 348 25.35 -9.10 36.30
C VAL A 348 24.17 -8.21 35.89
N ILE A 349 23.34 -8.72 34.98
CA ILE A 349 22.11 -8.04 34.55
C ILE A 349 20.92 -8.69 35.24
N GLN A 350 19.97 -7.88 35.69
CA GLN A 350 18.74 -8.34 36.31
C GLN A 350 17.91 -9.23 35.37
N THR A 351 17.28 -10.26 35.94
CA THR A 351 16.49 -11.24 35.19
C THR A 351 15.32 -10.63 34.43
N SER A 352 14.68 -9.58 34.96
CA SER A 352 13.58 -8.86 34.28
C SER A 352 14.02 -8.21 32.96
N VAL A 353 15.26 -7.72 32.89
CA VAL A 353 15.82 -7.13 31.66
C VAL A 353 16.16 -8.19 30.63
N LEU A 354 16.74 -9.31 31.07
CA LEU A 354 16.98 -10.47 30.21
C LEU A 354 15.67 -11.01 29.62
N GLU A 355 14.61 -11.07 30.44
CA GLU A 355 13.27 -11.47 30.01
C GLU A 355 12.67 -10.49 29.00
N THR A 356 12.91 -9.19 29.19
CA THR A 356 12.47 -8.13 28.28
C THR A 356 13.12 -8.31 26.90
N GLU A 357 14.45 -8.48 26.85
CA GLU A 357 15.11 -8.75 25.57
C GLU A 357 14.61 -10.08 24.97
N TYR A 358 14.45 -11.13 25.77
CA TYR A 358 13.97 -12.42 25.32
C TYR A 358 12.62 -12.32 24.60
N ARG A 359 11.62 -11.66 25.21
CA ARG A 359 10.30 -11.42 24.59
C ARG A 359 10.42 -10.67 23.26
N LEU A 360 11.22 -9.61 23.23
CA LEU A 360 11.45 -8.83 22.00
C LEU A 360 12.13 -9.66 20.90
N ARG A 361 13.09 -10.52 21.24
CA ARG A 361 13.80 -11.39 20.29
C ARG A 361 12.92 -12.50 19.74
N VAL A 362 12.01 -13.08 20.55
CA VAL A 362 11.00 -14.05 20.08
C VAL A 362 10.10 -13.41 19.02
N ALA A 363 9.56 -12.22 19.32
CA ALA A 363 8.75 -11.45 18.38
C ALA A 363 9.53 -11.11 17.09
N GLN A 364 10.77 -10.63 17.22
CA GLN A 364 11.63 -10.29 16.09
C GLN A 364 11.93 -11.50 15.21
N ALA A 365 12.18 -12.68 15.79
CA ALA A 365 12.42 -13.91 15.04
C ALA A 365 11.17 -14.39 14.29
N ALA A 366 9.99 -14.33 14.93
CA ALA A 366 8.72 -14.68 14.29
C ALA A 366 8.40 -13.79 13.07
N GLU A 367 8.49 -12.48 13.26
CA GLU A 367 8.21 -11.48 12.23
C GLU A 367 9.20 -11.58 11.06
N SER A 368 10.50 -11.71 11.36
CA SER A 368 11.54 -11.85 10.32
C SER A 368 11.38 -13.14 9.52
N LEU A 369 11.04 -14.25 10.18
CA LEU A 369 10.83 -15.54 9.49
C LEU A 369 9.57 -15.50 8.62
N HIS A 370 8.50 -14.84 9.08
CA HIS A 370 7.30 -14.60 8.29
C HIS A 370 7.64 -13.77 7.03
N GLU A 371 8.45 -12.72 7.19
CA GLU A 371 8.85 -11.86 6.07
C GLU A 371 9.71 -12.60 5.04
N VAL A 372 10.65 -13.46 5.47
CA VAL A 372 11.40 -14.35 4.57
C VAL A 372 10.45 -15.23 3.75
N ARG A 373 9.47 -15.88 4.39
CA ARG A 373 8.48 -16.74 3.71
C ARG A 373 7.67 -15.96 2.70
N ARG A 374 7.08 -14.83 3.10
CA ARG A 374 6.26 -13.97 2.24
C ARG A 374 7.05 -13.51 1.01
N SER A 375 8.24 -12.95 1.22
CA SER A 375 9.07 -12.45 0.13
C SER A 375 9.52 -13.57 -0.83
N LEU A 376 9.77 -14.79 -0.33
CA LEU A 376 10.09 -15.94 -1.18
C LEU A 376 8.92 -16.41 -2.06
N LEU A 377 7.68 -16.34 -1.56
CA LEU A 377 6.48 -16.64 -2.35
C LEU A 377 6.31 -15.64 -3.49
N VAL A 378 6.35 -14.35 -3.16
CA VAL A 378 6.22 -13.25 -4.14
C VAL A 378 7.31 -13.36 -5.20
N ARG A 379 8.57 -13.59 -4.80
CA ARG A 379 9.69 -13.78 -5.73
C ARG A 379 9.45 -14.94 -6.69
N THR A 380 8.95 -16.08 -6.21
CA THR A 380 8.66 -17.25 -7.05
C THR A 380 7.60 -16.93 -8.09
N HIS A 381 6.58 -16.16 -7.71
CA HIS A 381 5.55 -15.70 -8.63
C HIS A 381 6.10 -14.71 -9.67
N LEU A 382 6.86 -13.69 -9.24
CA LEU A 382 7.45 -12.71 -10.15
C LEU A 382 8.38 -13.33 -11.19
N TYR A 383 9.17 -14.35 -10.83
CA TYR A 383 9.97 -15.07 -11.83
C TYR A 383 9.10 -15.72 -12.90
N LYS A 384 7.99 -16.39 -12.53
CA LYS A 384 7.05 -16.97 -13.50
C LYS A 384 6.43 -15.89 -14.40
N MET A 385 6.02 -14.78 -13.81
CA MET A 385 5.42 -13.67 -14.55
C MET A 385 6.42 -13.06 -15.54
N LYS A 386 7.67 -12.87 -15.10
CA LYS A 386 8.76 -12.38 -15.94
C LYS A 386 9.01 -13.30 -17.14
N ASP A 387 9.12 -14.60 -16.89
CA ASP A 387 9.36 -15.59 -17.95
C ASP A 387 8.20 -15.62 -18.97
N LYS A 388 6.95 -15.49 -18.49
CA LYS A 388 5.76 -15.57 -19.33
C LYS A 388 5.44 -14.29 -20.10
N HIS A 389 5.52 -13.13 -19.46
CA HIS A 389 4.96 -11.88 -19.97
C HIS A 389 5.99 -10.82 -20.30
N ASP A 390 7.14 -10.80 -19.62
CA ASP A 390 8.06 -9.70 -19.82
C ASP A 390 8.91 -9.93 -21.09
N ARG A 391 8.68 -9.08 -22.08
CA ARG A 391 9.38 -9.05 -23.35
C ARG A 391 10.05 -7.70 -23.56
N GLY A 392 11.18 -7.70 -24.27
CA GLY A 392 11.97 -6.48 -24.48
C GLY A 392 12.77 -6.04 -23.25
N VAL A 393 13.62 -5.03 -23.43
CA VAL A 393 14.59 -4.59 -22.40
C VAL A 393 13.89 -3.91 -21.23
N ARG A 394 12.98 -2.95 -21.49
CA ARG A 394 12.34 -2.12 -20.45
C ARG A 394 11.55 -2.95 -19.42
N ALA A 395 10.63 -3.81 -19.87
CA ALA A 395 9.84 -4.67 -18.98
C ALA A 395 10.74 -5.64 -18.21
N ASN A 396 11.76 -6.19 -18.86
CA ASN A 396 12.71 -7.08 -18.20
C ASN A 396 13.53 -6.36 -17.13
N THR A 397 13.98 -5.13 -17.37
CA THR A 397 14.70 -4.32 -16.39
C THR A 397 13.79 -4.04 -15.19
N ARG A 398 12.59 -3.48 -15.41
CA ARG A 398 11.64 -3.17 -14.33
C ARG A 398 11.31 -4.39 -13.44
N SER A 399 11.05 -5.55 -14.05
CA SER A 399 10.78 -6.76 -13.27
C SER A 399 12.03 -7.33 -12.59
N SER A 400 13.21 -7.21 -13.22
CA SER A 400 14.47 -7.55 -12.57
C SER A 400 14.75 -6.66 -11.35
N ASP A 401 14.43 -5.37 -11.42
CA ASP A 401 14.60 -4.43 -10.31
C ASP A 401 13.68 -4.79 -9.14
N LYS A 402 12.40 -5.10 -9.41
CA LYS A 402 11.45 -5.60 -8.39
C LYS A 402 11.94 -6.90 -7.73
N ILE A 403 12.46 -7.83 -8.53
CA ILE A 403 13.04 -9.09 -8.03
C ILE A 403 14.30 -8.83 -7.21
N SER A 404 15.14 -7.87 -7.62
CA SER A 404 16.35 -7.46 -6.90
C SER A 404 16.01 -6.86 -5.54
N ALA A 405 15.04 -5.94 -5.50
CA ALA A 405 14.54 -5.34 -4.25
C ALA A 405 14.01 -6.41 -3.28
N LEU A 406 13.22 -7.36 -3.77
CA LEU A 406 12.74 -8.49 -2.96
C LEU A 406 13.88 -9.41 -2.49
N ASN A 407 14.91 -9.63 -3.31
CA ASN A 407 16.08 -10.39 -2.89
C ASN A 407 16.82 -9.70 -1.74
N GLU A 408 16.97 -8.37 -1.80
CA GLU A 408 17.56 -7.61 -0.70
C GLU A 408 16.69 -7.63 0.56
N GLN A 409 15.36 -7.57 0.41
CA GLN A 409 14.42 -7.76 1.53
C GLN A 409 14.55 -9.14 2.18
N ILE A 410 14.64 -10.21 1.38
CA ILE A 410 14.86 -11.58 1.88
C ILE A 410 16.18 -11.66 2.65
N LYS A 411 17.26 -11.08 2.12
CA LYS A 411 18.58 -11.07 2.78
C LYS A 411 18.51 -10.32 4.12
N ARG A 412 17.89 -9.15 4.16
CA ARG A 412 17.71 -8.33 5.37
C ARG A 412 16.91 -9.10 6.42
N ALA A 413 15.74 -9.63 6.08
CA ALA A 413 14.91 -10.39 7.00
C ALA A 413 15.62 -11.67 7.50
N ALA A 414 16.34 -12.38 6.64
CA ALA A 414 17.12 -13.55 7.03
C ALA A 414 18.27 -13.19 8.00
N ALA A 415 18.93 -12.05 7.80
CA ALA A 415 19.97 -11.57 8.71
C ALA A 415 19.39 -11.21 10.09
N THR A 416 18.27 -10.48 10.12
CA THR A 416 17.57 -10.13 11.37
C THR A 416 17.11 -11.37 12.12
N TYR A 417 16.60 -12.39 11.42
CA TYR A 417 16.26 -13.69 12.01
C TYR A 417 17.47 -14.37 12.66
N ARG A 418 18.62 -14.41 11.96
CA ARG A 418 19.84 -15.06 12.49
C ARG A 418 20.33 -14.39 13.77
N VAL A 419 20.39 -13.06 13.80
CA VAL A 419 20.80 -12.31 15.00
C VAL A 419 19.81 -12.50 16.14
N ALA A 420 18.51 -12.44 15.85
CA ALA A 420 17.49 -12.68 16.87
C ALA A 420 17.64 -14.09 17.47
N ARG A 421 17.90 -15.09 16.63
CA ARG A 421 18.13 -16.47 17.07
C ARG A 421 19.41 -16.62 17.88
N GLU A 422 20.52 -16.00 17.48
CA GLU A 422 21.77 -16.01 18.24
C GLU A 422 21.57 -15.43 19.64
N ALA A 423 20.84 -14.32 19.75
CA ALA A 423 20.46 -13.75 21.04
C ALA A 423 19.58 -14.70 21.86
N LEU A 424 18.61 -15.38 21.23
CA LEU A 424 17.75 -16.38 21.91
C LEU A 424 18.53 -17.60 22.42
N VAL A 425 19.58 -18.05 21.73
CA VAL A 425 20.47 -19.12 22.22
C VAL A 425 21.11 -18.71 23.55
N VAL A 426 21.65 -17.49 23.62
CA VAL A 426 22.32 -16.99 24.83
C VAL A 426 21.31 -16.76 25.95
N LEU A 427 20.24 -16.02 25.67
CA LEU A 427 19.21 -15.68 26.67
C LEU A 427 18.46 -16.93 27.15
N GLY A 428 18.16 -17.88 26.25
CA GLY A 428 17.52 -19.15 26.59
C GLY A 428 18.37 -19.99 27.53
N GLY A 429 19.70 -20.02 27.32
CA GLY A 429 20.63 -20.68 28.24
C GLY A 429 20.66 -20.04 29.63
N VAL A 430 20.71 -18.70 29.70
CA VAL A 430 20.76 -17.95 30.97
C VAL A 430 19.43 -18.02 31.73
N LEU A 431 18.30 -17.86 31.02
CA LEU A 431 16.94 -17.90 31.59
C LEU A 431 16.40 -19.32 31.76
N ARG A 432 17.12 -20.35 31.29
CA ARG A 432 16.70 -21.76 31.25
C ARG A 432 15.37 -21.96 30.51
N ARG A 433 15.20 -21.26 29.39
CA ARG A 433 14.01 -21.35 28.52
C ARG A 433 14.37 -21.92 27.15
N ASN A 434 13.80 -23.07 26.84
CA ASN A 434 14.09 -23.81 25.61
C ASN A 434 12.85 -23.94 24.69
N GLU A 435 11.74 -23.27 25.01
CA GLU A 435 10.49 -23.34 24.24
C GLU A 435 10.64 -22.81 22.81
N TRP A 436 11.52 -21.82 22.63
CA TRP A 436 11.78 -21.16 21.36
C TRP A 436 12.52 -22.08 20.36
N GLU A 437 13.28 -23.08 20.83
CA GLU A 437 14.11 -23.97 19.99
C GLU A 437 13.27 -24.80 19.00
N TRP A 438 12.01 -25.08 19.35
CA TRP A 438 11.08 -25.85 18.53
C TRP A 438 10.53 -25.03 17.35
N SER A 439 10.48 -23.71 17.51
CA SER A 439 9.88 -22.77 16.56
C SER A 439 10.92 -22.06 15.70
N PHE A 440 12.14 -21.86 16.21
CA PHE A 440 13.19 -21.09 15.56
C PHE A 440 14.49 -21.90 15.37
N LEU A 441 14.56 -22.61 14.24
CA LEU A 441 15.74 -23.39 13.85
C LEU A 441 16.83 -22.54 13.22
N GLU A 442 18.05 -23.08 13.15
CA GLU A 442 19.16 -22.40 12.49
C GLU A 442 18.84 -22.20 11.00
N LEU A 443 18.95 -20.95 10.52
CA LEU A 443 18.62 -20.58 9.14
C LEU A 443 19.88 -20.55 8.28
N LYS A 444 20.16 -21.67 7.60
CA LYS A 444 21.25 -21.76 6.64
C LYS A 444 20.87 -21.09 5.32
N GLU A 445 21.84 -20.72 4.50
CA GLU A 445 21.56 -20.15 3.17
C GLU A 445 20.76 -21.11 2.29
N GLU A 446 21.02 -22.42 2.41
CA GLU A 446 20.29 -23.48 1.70
C GLU A 446 18.81 -23.58 2.08
N ASP A 447 18.44 -23.08 3.26
CA ASP A 447 17.06 -23.07 3.75
C ASP A 447 16.24 -21.91 3.14
N VAL A 448 16.89 -20.84 2.68
CA VAL A 448 16.25 -19.63 2.09
C VAL A 448 15.84 -19.88 0.63
N ARG A 449 14.95 -20.86 0.45
CA ARG A 449 14.45 -21.32 -0.85
C ARG A 449 12.93 -21.34 -0.88
N GLY A 450 12.38 -21.05 -2.06
CA GLY A 450 10.93 -21.09 -2.29
C GLY A 450 10.38 -22.51 -2.20
N LEU A 451 9.05 -22.59 -2.13
CA LEU A 451 8.31 -23.84 -2.11
C LEU A 451 8.55 -24.69 -3.38
N PRO A 452 8.90 -25.99 -3.25
CA PRO A 452 9.05 -26.85 -4.41
C PRO A 452 7.70 -27.02 -5.13
N GLN A 453 7.66 -26.79 -6.45
CA GLN A 453 6.45 -26.85 -7.28
C GLN A 453 5.70 -28.21 -7.27
N SER A 454 6.23 -29.25 -6.64
CA SER A 454 5.63 -30.60 -6.56
C SER A 454 5.14 -30.99 -5.17
N SER A 455 5.11 -30.06 -4.22
CA SER A 455 4.80 -30.36 -2.81
C SER A 455 3.30 -30.45 -2.50
N PHE A 456 2.45 -30.02 -3.44
CA PHE A 456 1.01 -30.24 -3.39
C PHE A 456 0.66 -31.35 -4.42
N HIS A 457 -0.04 -32.38 -3.95
CA HIS A 457 -0.22 -33.66 -4.64
C HIS A 457 -0.79 -33.55 -6.06
N ASP A 458 0.00 -33.96 -7.06
CA ASP A 458 -0.48 -34.42 -8.37
C ASP A 458 0.02 -35.87 -8.61
N PRO A 459 -0.83 -36.89 -8.46
CA PRO A 459 -0.46 -38.28 -8.69
C PRO A 459 -0.20 -38.63 -10.17
N GLU A 460 -0.60 -37.81 -11.15
CA GLU A 460 -0.43 -38.10 -12.58
C GLU A 460 0.95 -37.68 -13.12
N ARG A 461 1.57 -36.63 -12.55
CA ARG A 461 2.92 -36.19 -12.94
C ARG A 461 4.04 -37.20 -12.59
N LYS A 462 3.80 -38.15 -11.68
CA LYS A 462 4.76 -39.22 -11.33
C LYS A 462 5.08 -40.17 -12.50
N LYS A 463 4.21 -40.30 -13.51
CA LYS A 463 4.44 -41.19 -14.66
C LYS A 463 5.36 -40.60 -15.73
N LYS A 464 5.39 -39.27 -15.94
CA LYS A 464 6.23 -38.65 -16.99
C LYS A 464 7.70 -38.45 -16.60
N LYS A 465 8.03 -38.32 -15.31
CA LYS A 465 9.43 -38.12 -14.84
C LYS A 465 10.30 -39.39 -14.74
N ARG A 466 9.74 -40.61 -14.90
CA ARG A 466 10.53 -41.87 -14.83
C ARG A 466 11.54 -42.08 -15.97
N ARG A 467 11.58 -41.22 -16.99
CA ARG A 467 12.45 -41.38 -18.17
C ARG A 467 13.77 -40.59 -18.17
N LYS A 468 14.07 -39.80 -17.14
CA LYS A 468 15.42 -39.20 -16.95
C LYS A 468 15.87 -39.40 -15.50
N ARG A 469 16.52 -40.53 -15.21
CA ARG A 469 17.25 -40.75 -13.95
C ARG A 469 18.74 -40.72 -14.24
N HIS A 470 19.39 -39.60 -13.90
CA HIS A 470 20.69 -39.62 -13.24
C HIS A 470 20.60 -38.69 -12.02
N ARG A 471 20.54 -39.32 -10.85
CA ARG A 471 20.86 -38.81 -9.50
C ARG A 471 20.68 -37.30 -9.25
N ALA A 472 19.43 -36.83 -9.16
CA ALA A 472 19.09 -35.64 -8.39
C ALA A 472 18.12 -36.07 -7.29
N GLN A 473 18.48 -35.83 -6.02
CA GLN A 473 17.55 -35.99 -4.90
C GLN A 473 16.32 -35.11 -5.13
N GLU A 474 15.13 -35.62 -4.82
CA GLU A 474 13.92 -34.79 -4.83
C GLU A 474 14.13 -33.58 -3.91
N PRO A 475 13.80 -32.35 -4.32
CA PRO A 475 14.03 -31.18 -3.49
C PRO A 475 13.17 -31.28 -2.24
N THR A 476 13.81 -31.57 -1.10
CA THR A 476 13.20 -31.55 0.22
C THR A 476 12.62 -30.16 0.49
N ILE A 477 11.42 -30.08 1.07
CA ILE A 477 10.84 -28.80 1.48
C ILE A 477 11.74 -28.23 2.59
N SER A 478 12.12 -26.94 2.49
CA SER A 478 12.89 -26.27 3.56
C SER A 478 12.09 -26.24 4.86
N TRP A 479 12.77 -26.37 6.01
CA TRP A 479 12.12 -26.34 7.32
C TRP A 479 11.43 -25.01 7.58
N ILE A 480 11.85 -23.91 6.92
CA ILE A 480 11.14 -22.63 7.04
C ILE A 480 9.67 -22.78 6.64
N TRP A 481 9.31 -23.76 5.82
CA TRP A 481 7.92 -24.05 5.44
C TRP A 481 7.25 -25.12 6.31
N VAL A 482 7.97 -25.76 7.24
CA VAL A 482 7.45 -26.91 8.02
C VAL A 482 7.73 -26.71 9.51
N THR A 483 6.69 -26.54 10.32
CA THR A 483 6.83 -26.43 11.79
C THR A 483 7.17 -27.79 12.38
N ARG A 484 8.33 -27.94 13.04
CA ARG A 484 8.82 -29.24 13.54
C ARG A 484 8.11 -29.73 14.82
N GLY A 485 7.25 -28.90 15.43
CA GLY A 485 6.45 -29.25 16.61
C GLY A 485 5.18 -30.06 16.34
N GLU A 486 4.73 -30.16 15.09
CA GLU A 486 3.43 -30.74 14.73
C GLU A 486 3.56 -31.96 13.80
N ARG A 487 4.68 -32.69 13.87
CA ARG A 487 4.74 -34.03 13.27
C ARG A 487 3.89 -35.07 14.02
N SER A 488 3.30 -34.70 15.16
CA SER A 488 2.49 -35.57 16.01
C SER A 488 1.09 -35.04 16.33
N GLN A 489 0.69 -33.87 15.79
CA GLN A 489 -0.68 -33.37 15.85
C GLN A 489 -1.11 -32.82 14.49
N PRO A 490 -2.39 -32.96 14.08
CA PRO A 490 -2.90 -32.51 12.78
C PRO A 490 -3.03 -30.98 12.72
N GLY A 491 -1.91 -30.26 12.76
CA GLY A 491 -1.85 -28.78 12.79
C GLY A 491 -0.62 -28.14 12.13
N GLY A 492 0.41 -28.93 11.79
CA GLY A 492 1.71 -28.50 11.22
C GLY A 492 1.67 -27.63 9.98
N ASP A 493 0.59 -27.77 9.22
CA ASP A 493 0.35 -27.04 7.98
C ASP A 493 -0.19 -25.61 8.22
N ALA A 494 -0.54 -25.22 9.46
CA ALA A 494 -1.33 -24.01 9.71
C ALA A 494 -0.62 -22.69 9.36
N ALA A 495 0.61 -22.45 9.82
CA ALA A 495 1.31 -21.18 9.61
C ALA A 495 1.85 -21.00 8.17
N MET A 496 2.27 -22.11 7.54
CA MET A 496 2.64 -22.14 6.13
C MET A 496 1.40 -21.86 5.25
N ASN A 497 0.26 -22.47 5.57
CA ASN A 497 -0.99 -22.20 4.89
C ASN A 497 -1.45 -20.76 5.08
N GLU A 498 -1.08 -20.10 6.18
CA GLU A 498 -1.55 -18.76 6.51
C GLU A 498 -0.94 -17.66 5.64
N ALA A 499 0.38 -17.64 5.50
CA ALA A 499 1.06 -16.68 4.62
C ALA A 499 0.69 -16.91 3.14
N VAL A 500 0.60 -18.17 2.72
CA VAL A 500 0.17 -18.54 1.36
C VAL A 500 -1.29 -18.14 1.13
N ARG A 501 -2.18 -18.33 2.11
CA ARG A 501 -3.58 -17.88 2.07
C ARG A 501 -3.70 -16.37 1.93
N ILE A 502 -2.93 -15.59 2.71
CA ILE A 502 -2.99 -14.12 2.65
C ILE A 502 -2.59 -13.64 1.25
N GLU A 503 -1.50 -14.17 0.70
CA GLU A 503 -1.04 -13.79 -0.64
C GLU A 503 -2.02 -14.25 -1.73
N TRP A 504 -2.59 -15.44 -1.57
CA TRP A 504 -3.66 -15.95 -2.43
C TRP A 504 -4.88 -15.06 -2.39
N ALA A 505 -5.31 -14.64 -1.20
CA ALA A 505 -6.46 -13.76 -1.02
C ALA A 505 -6.21 -12.40 -1.68
N LYS A 506 -5.01 -11.82 -1.53
CA LYS A 506 -4.62 -10.56 -2.19
C LYS A 506 -4.60 -10.68 -3.71
N THR A 507 -4.07 -11.78 -4.23
CA THR A 507 -4.03 -12.03 -5.68
C THR A 507 -5.43 -12.23 -6.24
N ARG A 508 -6.30 -12.95 -5.52
CA ARG A 508 -7.72 -13.09 -5.87
C ARG A 508 -8.42 -11.74 -5.88
N ALA A 509 -8.28 -10.94 -4.82
CA ALA A 509 -8.88 -9.62 -4.74
C ALA A 509 -8.43 -8.73 -5.91
N ARG A 510 -7.12 -8.71 -6.22
CA ARG A 510 -6.57 -7.95 -7.35
C ARG A 510 -7.16 -8.40 -8.69
N SER A 511 -7.23 -9.71 -8.92
CA SER A 511 -7.81 -10.28 -10.15
C SER A 511 -9.29 -9.90 -10.31
N LEU A 512 -10.06 -9.95 -9.22
CA LEU A 512 -11.46 -9.52 -9.22
C LEU A 512 -11.61 -8.01 -9.47
N ARG A 513 -10.78 -7.16 -8.84
CA ARG A 513 -10.83 -5.71 -9.05
C ARG A 513 -10.54 -5.29 -10.49
N TRP A 514 -9.58 -5.94 -11.16
CA TRP A 514 -9.33 -5.68 -12.58
C TRP A 514 -10.44 -6.20 -13.49
N ALA A 515 -11.04 -7.35 -13.18
CA ALA A 515 -12.21 -7.83 -13.92
C ALA A 515 -13.40 -6.88 -13.78
N GLU A 516 -13.68 -6.42 -12.55
CA GLU A 516 -14.71 -5.42 -12.25
C GLU A 516 -14.44 -4.10 -12.98
N GLU A 517 -13.20 -3.63 -13.03
CA GLU A 517 -12.83 -2.39 -13.75
C GLU A 517 -13.20 -2.48 -15.23
N VAL A 518 -12.92 -3.60 -15.90
CA VAL A 518 -13.30 -3.79 -17.31
C VAL A 518 -14.83 -3.77 -17.48
N GLU A 519 -15.57 -4.44 -16.59
CA GLU A 519 -17.04 -4.44 -16.62
C GLU A 519 -17.64 -3.05 -16.38
N LEU A 520 -17.10 -2.30 -15.41
CA LEU A 520 -17.53 -0.95 -15.09
C LEU A 520 -17.25 0.01 -16.26
N LEU A 521 -16.05 -0.02 -16.83
CA LEU A 521 -15.68 0.83 -17.97
C LEU A 521 -16.50 0.53 -19.22
N GLU A 522 -16.81 -0.74 -19.49
CA GLU A 522 -17.70 -1.14 -20.61
C GLU A 522 -19.11 -0.55 -20.42
N GLU A 523 -19.65 -0.61 -19.20
CA GLU A 523 -20.94 -0.01 -18.87
C GLU A 523 -20.89 1.53 -18.88
N GLU A 524 -19.77 2.14 -18.47
CA GLU A 524 -19.55 3.59 -18.58
C GLU A 524 -19.55 4.04 -20.04
N MET A 525 -18.85 3.35 -20.95
CA MET A 525 -18.90 3.64 -22.39
C MET A 525 -20.35 3.70 -22.90
N ARG A 526 -21.16 2.69 -22.54
CA ARG A 526 -22.56 2.62 -22.93
C ARG A 526 -23.37 3.77 -22.34
N ARG A 527 -23.21 4.07 -21.05
CA ARG A 527 -23.94 5.13 -20.34
C ARG A 527 -23.58 6.53 -20.85
N ILE A 528 -22.30 6.78 -21.13
CA ILE A 528 -21.82 8.06 -21.65
C ILE A 528 -22.47 8.33 -23.00
N ARG A 529 -22.43 7.37 -23.92
CA ARG A 529 -23.09 7.52 -25.23
C ARG A 529 -24.61 7.73 -25.09
N ALA A 530 -25.27 6.93 -24.26
CA ALA A 530 -26.70 7.06 -24.02
C ALA A 530 -27.06 8.44 -23.43
N PHE A 531 -26.25 8.94 -22.49
CA PHE A 531 -26.44 10.26 -21.89
C PHE A 531 -26.26 11.38 -22.92
N LEU A 532 -25.21 11.34 -23.74
CA LEU A 532 -24.97 12.36 -24.76
C LEU A 532 -26.13 12.44 -25.76
N LEU A 533 -26.62 11.30 -26.25
CA LEU A 533 -27.77 11.25 -27.18
C LEU A 533 -29.07 11.71 -26.50
N TRP A 534 -29.31 11.28 -25.26
CA TRP A 534 -30.44 11.77 -24.48
C TRP A 534 -30.37 13.28 -24.27
N ARG A 535 -29.19 13.81 -23.96
CA ARG A 535 -28.98 15.24 -23.73
C ARG A 535 -29.16 16.06 -25.00
N ALA A 536 -28.72 15.54 -26.14
CA ALA A 536 -28.99 16.12 -27.45
C ALA A 536 -30.50 16.23 -27.71
N LYS A 537 -31.23 15.12 -27.51
CA LYS A 537 -32.69 15.08 -27.64
C LYS A 537 -33.39 16.05 -26.68
N TRP A 538 -32.94 16.11 -25.44
CA TRP A 538 -33.48 17.04 -24.44
C TRP A 538 -33.34 18.49 -24.89
N TRP A 539 -32.19 18.89 -25.45
CA TRP A 539 -32.02 20.24 -26.01
C TRP A 539 -32.98 20.54 -27.15
N ARG A 540 -33.25 19.56 -28.02
CA ARG A 540 -34.27 19.71 -29.07
C ARG A 540 -35.67 19.88 -28.49
N GLU A 541 -36.05 19.08 -27.50
CA GLU A 541 -37.35 19.17 -26.82
C GLU A 541 -37.54 20.50 -26.08
N MET A 542 -36.46 21.13 -25.61
CA MET A 542 -36.54 22.47 -25.00
C MET A 542 -37.06 23.53 -25.98
N ILE A 543 -36.83 23.37 -27.29
CA ILE A 543 -37.35 24.29 -28.32
C ILE A 543 -38.88 24.26 -28.33
N ASP A 544 -39.49 23.08 -28.16
CA ASP A 544 -40.94 22.91 -28.13
C ASP A 544 -41.59 23.53 -26.87
N LEU A 545 -40.80 23.70 -25.80
CA LEU A 545 -41.23 24.34 -24.55
C LEU A 545 -41.11 25.87 -24.59
N LEU A 546 -40.42 26.43 -25.58
CA LEU A 546 -40.38 27.88 -25.80
C LEU A 546 -41.77 28.35 -26.25
N GLY A 547 -42.31 29.36 -25.58
CA GLY A 547 -43.64 29.89 -25.83
C GLY A 547 -43.89 30.30 -27.29
N ARG A 548 -45.16 30.46 -27.67
CA ARG A 548 -45.57 30.70 -29.07
C ARG A 548 -45.24 32.09 -29.61
N GLU A 549 -44.80 33.04 -28.78
CA GLU A 549 -44.50 34.39 -29.24
C GLU A 549 -43.22 34.41 -30.09
N ALA A 550 -43.28 35.08 -31.24
CA ALA A 550 -42.15 35.18 -32.18
C ALA A 550 -41.39 36.49 -31.92
N GLY A 551 -40.06 36.42 -31.86
CA GLY A 551 -39.18 37.57 -31.70
C GLY A 551 -37.70 37.17 -31.70
N PRO A 552 -36.76 38.14 -31.83
CA PRO A 552 -35.32 37.87 -31.93
C PRO A 552 -34.73 37.03 -30.77
N GLN A 553 -35.31 37.17 -29.58
CA GLN A 553 -34.92 36.36 -28.42
C GLN A 553 -35.18 34.87 -28.64
N ARG A 554 -36.33 34.50 -29.23
CA ARG A 554 -36.69 33.11 -29.52
C ARG A 554 -35.80 32.50 -30.59
N GLU A 555 -35.42 33.28 -31.59
CA GLU A 555 -34.46 32.85 -32.62
C GLU A 555 -33.12 32.50 -31.98
N GLY A 556 -32.61 33.36 -31.09
CA GLY A 556 -31.39 33.11 -30.33
C GLY A 556 -31.46 31.88 -29.41
N GLU A 557 -32.55 31.73 -28.65
CA GLU A 557 -32.79 30.56 -27.79
C GLU A 557 -32.87 29.26 -28.60
N THR A 558 -33.53 29.29 -29.75
CA THR A 558 -33.65 28.15 -30.67
C THR A 558 -32.29 27.79 -31.27
N ALA A 559 -31.55 28.79 -31.77
CA ALA A 559 -30.21 28.58 -32.31
C ALA A 559 -29.26 28.00 -31.26
N TYR A 560 -29.30 28.50 -30.03
CA TYR A 560 -28.51 27.98 -28.93
C TYR A 560 -28.86 26.52 -28.61
N ALA A 561 -30.15 26.18 -28.52
CA ALA A 561 -30.59 24.80 -28.27
C ALA A 561 -30.15 23.84 -29.39
N LEU A 562 -30.31 24.23 -30.65
CA LEU A 562 -29.85 23.45 -31.81
C LEU A 562 -28.33 23.25 -31.80
N ARG A 563 -27.57 24.29 -31.45
CA ARG A 563 -26.11 24.19 -31.29
C ARG A 563 -25.72 23.20 -30.19
N GLN A 564 -26.40 23.26 -29.04
CA GLN A 564 -26.15 22.32 -27.95
C GLN A 564 -26.48 20.88 -28.37
N GLU A 565 -27.59 20.66 -29.09
CA GLU A 565 -27.91 19.35 -29.66
C GLU A 565 -26.78 18.84 -30.58
N ALA A 566 -26.30 19.68 -31.50
CA ALA A 566 -25.24 19.34 -32.44
C ALA A 566 -23.94 18.95 -31.73
N ILE A 567 -23.54 19.71 -30.69
CA ILE A 567 -22.33 19.42 -29.89
C ILE A 567 -22.43 18.04 -29.22
N HIS A 568 -23.55 17.73 -28.57
CA HIS A 568 -23.70 16.46 -27.85
C HIS A 568 -23.76 15.27 -28.82
N THR A 569 -24.39 15.45 -29.99
CA THR A 569 -24.41 14.44 -31.07
C THR A 569 -23.00 14.19 -31.61
N ALA A 570 -22.26 15.26 -31.90
CA ALA A 570 -20.88 15.16 -32.39
C ALA A 570 -19.95 14.48 -31.39
N LEU A 571 -20.09 14.77 -30.09
CA LEU A 571 -19.33 14.08 -29.03
C LEU A 571 -19.66 12.58 -28.99
N ALA A 572 -20.94 12.20 -29.11
CA ALA A 572 -21.34 10.80 -29.12
C ALA A 572 -20.75 10.04 -30.31
N ASP A 573 -20.74 10.67 -31.49
CA ASP A 573 -20.16 10.10 -32.72
C ASP A 573 -18.64 9.96 -32.61
N GLU A 574 -17.96 10.99 -32.09
CA GLU A 574 -16.51 10.98 -31.92
C GLU A 574 -16.08 9.90 -30.91
N PHE A 575 -16.75 9.81 -29.77
CA PHE A 575 -16.46 8.77 -28.79
C PHE A 575 -16.73 7.38 -29.37
N THR A 576 -17.77 7.23 -30.19
CA THR A 576 -18.06 5.95 -30.87
C THR A 576 -16.92 5.55 -31.82
N LYS A 577 -16.32 6.51 -32.53
CA LYS A 577 -15.15 6.25 -33.38
C LYS A 577 -13.91 5.92 -32.55
N GLU A 578 -13.63 6.70 -31.51
CA GLU A 578 -12.50 6.52 -30.60
C GLU A 578 -12.51 5.12 -29.94
N TRP A 579 -13.71 4.58 -29.71
CA TRP A 579 -13.91 3.30 -29.03
C TRP A 579 -14.08 2.09 -29.96
N ALA A 580 -13.95 2.25 -31.27
CA ALA A 580 -14.32 1.22 -32.25
C ALA A 580 -13.58 -0.12 -32.06
N HIS A 581 -12.32 -0.11 -31.59
CA HIS A 581 -11.50 -1.30 -31.36
C HIS A 581 -11.71 -1.95 -29.98
N LEU A 582 -12.24 -1.21 -29.01
CA LEU A 582 -12.31 -1.64 -27.61
C LEU A 582 -13.18 -2.90 -27.39
N PRO A 583 -14.34 -3.09 -28.06
CA PRO A 583 -15.11 -4.32 -27.91
C PRO A 583 -14.31 -5.59 -28.28
N ASN A 584 -13.48 -5.52 -29.32
CA ASN A 584 -12.61 -6.62 -29.71
C ASN A 584 -11.51 -6.84 -28.67
N LEU A 585 -10.88 -5.77 -28.17
CA LEU A 585 -9.89 -5.85 -27.10
C LEU A 585 -10.46 -6.55 -25.85
N ILE A 586 -11.65 -6.15 -25.41
CA ILE A 586 -12.36 -6.76 -24.27
C ILE A 586 -12.64 -8.25 -24.54
N GLN A 587 -13.10 -8.60 -25.74
CA GLN A 587 -13.38 -9.99 -26.12
C GLN A 587 -12.10 -10.84 -26.09
N MET A 588 -11.00 -10.34 -26.66
CA MET A 588 -9.70 -11.00 -26.63
C MET A 588 -9.19 -11.17 -25.19
N GLY A 589 -9.36 -10.14 -24.36
CA GLY A 589 -8.98 -10.18 -22.94
C GLY A 589 -9.75 -11.23 -22.15
N ARG A 590 -11.08 -11.29 -22.32
CA ARG A 590 -11.93 -12.32 -21.71
C ARG A 590 -11.52 -13.74 -22.14
N ALA A 591 -11.11 -13.89 -23.39
CA ALA A 591 -10.58 -15.13 -23.96
C ALA A 591 -9.15 -15.47 -23.49
N GLY A 592 -8.46 -14.58 -22.77
CA GLY A 592 -7.08 -14.75 -22.35
C GLY A 592 -6.07 -14.67 -23.50
N MET A 593 -6.42 -13.99 -24.60
CA MET A 593 -5.63 -13.91 -25.84
C MET A 593 -4.84 -12.61 -25.97
N VAL A 594 -4.96 -11.68 -25.02
CA VAL A 594 -4.18 -10.44 -25.01
C VAL A 594 -2.87 -10.71 -24.27
N VAL A 595 -1.77 -10.79 -25.01
CA VAL A 595 -0.42 -10.70 -24.42
C VAL A 595 -0.13 -9.22 -24.22
N ALA A 596 0.37 -8.85 -23.05
CA ALA A 596 0.88 -7.49 -22.82
C ALA A 596 2.10 -7.27 -23.73
N ASP A 597 1.88 -6.68 -24.90
CA ASP A 597 2.95 -6.21 -25.77
C ASP A 597 3.13 -4.69 -25.62
N GLY A 598 4.39 -4.29 -25.69
CA GLY A 598 4.94 -3.06 -25.13
C GLY A 598 4.49 -1.78 -25.79
N GLU A 599 4.50 -0.72 -24.96
CA GLU A 599 4.32 0.66 -25.39
C GLU A 599 5.28 1.02 -26.52
N GLU A 600 4.65 1.44 -27.63
CA GLU A 600 5.27 2.27 -28.65
C GLU A 600 5.89 3.52 -28.00
N ALA A 601 7.04 3.90 -28.54
CA ALA A 601 7.86 4.97 -28.04
C ALA A 601 7.18 6.35 -28.12
N THR A 602 7.04 7.01 -26.98
CA THR A 602 7.20 8.46 -26.87
C THR A 602 8.38 8.74 -25.94
N ASN A 603 9.46 9.25 -26.53
CA ASN A 603 10.65 9.74 -25.85
C ASN A 603 10.34 11.16 -25.36
N ALA A 604 10.29 11.37 -24.05
CA ALA A 604 10.71 12.61 -23.40
C ALA A 604 11.20 12.21 -22.00
N GLY A 605 12.47 12.48 -21.71
CA GLY A 605 13.14 12.00 -20.51
C GLY A 605 12.94 12.96 -19.35
N GLU A 606 12.81 12.39 -18.16
CA GLU A 606 13.18 13.04 -16.90
C GLU A 606 13.77 11.97 -15.95
N GLU A 607 14.96 12.24 -15.45
CA GLU A 607 15.65 11.47 -14.42
C GLU A 607 15.17 11.99 -13.05
N GLY A 608 14.70 11.09 -12.18
CA GLY A 608 14.31 11.43 -10.80
C GLY A 608 14.31 10.18 -9.92
N GLU A 609 14.86 10.30 -8.71
CA GLU A 609 15.33 9.20 -7.85
C GLU A 609 14.23 8.47 -7.07
N GLY A 610 14.55 7.24 -6.66
CA GLY A 610 13.61 6.26 -6.10
C GLY A 610 13.07 6.56 -4.70
N GLY A 611 11.77 6.29 -4.55
CA GLY A 611 11.06 6.12 -3.29
C GLY A 611 10.00 5.03 -3.49
N GLU A 612 9.93 4.07 -2.56
CA GLU A 612 8.93 3.01 -2.54
C GLU A 612 7.52 3.60 -2.29
N GLY A 613 6.82 3.91 -3.38
CA GLY A 613 5.37 4.00 -3.45
C GLY A 613 4.96 3.24 -4.70
N ASP A 614 3.93 2.39 -4.63
CA ASP A 614 3.22 1.95 -5.83
C ASP A 614 2.44 3.17 -6.35
N GLU A 615 3.18 4.15 -6.84
CA GLU A 615 2.67 5.27 -7.61
C GLU A 615 2.18 4.65 -8.91
N SER A 616 0.87 4.40 -8.97
CA SER A 616 0.19 4.56 -10.23
C SER A 616 0.35 6.03 -10.60
N GLU A 617 1.49 6.36 -11.21
CA GLU A 617 1.65 7.52 -12.09
C GLU A 617 0.60 7.36 -13.20
N GLU A 618 -0.65 7.71 -12.88
CA GLU A 618 -1.50 8.37 -13.85
C GLU A 618 -0.95 9.80 -13.96
N GLU A 619 0.15 9.95 -14.69
CA GLU A 619 0.43 11.21 -15.38
C GLU A 619 -0.75 11.44 -16.34
N ASP A 620 -1.83 12.00 -15.82
CA ASP A 620 -2.57 12.98 -16.59
C ASP A 620 -1.68 14.22 -16.59
N GLU A 621 -0.89 14.36 -17.66
CA GLU A 621 -0.43 15.66 -18.12
C GLU A 621 -1.56 16.69 -17.91
N PRO A 622 -1.23 17.97 -17.65
CA PRO A 622 -2.24 19.03 -17.62
C PRO A 622 -3.19 18.80 -18.79
N ILE A 623 -4.50 18.99 -18.58
CA ILE A 623 -5.52 18.88 -19.63
C ILE A 623 -5.20 19.97 -20.67
N ASP A 624 -4.18 19.74 -21.49
CA ASP A 624 -3.79 20.57 -22.60
C ASP A 624 -4.69 20.07 -23.71
N LEU A 625 -5.87 20.70 -23.72
CA LEU A 625 -6.90 20.48 -24.71
C LEU A 625 -6.26 20.70 -26.08
N LEU A 626 -5.91 19.63 -26.79
CA LEU A 626 -6.27 19.61 -28.18
C LEU A 626 -7.77 19.39 -28.18
N PRO A 627 -8.61 20.44 -28.34
CA PRO A 627 -10.04 20.24 -28.47
C PRO A 627 -10.23 19.20 -29.56
N THR A 628 -11.04 18.18 -29.26
CA THR A 628 -11.46 17.20 -30.26
C THR A 628 -11.85 17.98 -31.52
N ARG A 629 -11.44 17.50 -32.69
CA ARG A 629 -11.64 18.20 -33.98
C ARG A 629 -13.11 18.61 -34.17
N ALA A 630 -14.03 17.87 -33.53
CA ALA A 630 -15.46 18.16 -33.38
C ALA A 630 -15.81 19.44 -32.60
N VAL A 631 -15.13 19.76 -31.49
CA VAL A 631 -15.35 21.01 -30.74
C VAL A 631 -14.78 22.21 -31.49
N LYS A 632 -13.66 22.06 -32.21
CA LYS A 632 -13.17 23.13 -33.10
C LYS A 632 -14.18 23.40 -34.22
N SER A 633 -14.59 22.40 -35.01
CA SER A 633 -15.55 22.59 -36.10
C SER A 633 -16.90 23.16 -35.65
N ALA A 634 -17.49 22.66 -34.56
CA ALA A 634 -18.77 23.17 -34.04
C ALA A 634 -18.70 24.57 -33.39
N TYR A 635 -17.49 25.08 -33.10
CA TYR A 635 -17.28 26.44 -32.57
C TYR A 635 -16.68 27.41 -33.59
N THR A 636 -16.02 26.93 -34.66
CA THR A 636 -15.37 27.78 -35.66
C THR A 636 -16.18 28.03 -36.92
N ASP A 637 -17.11 27.13 -37.29
CA ASP A 637 -17.77 27.21 -38.60
C ASP A 637 -18.89 28.27 -38.70
N GLU A 638 -19.25 28.97 -37.62
CA GLU A 638 -20.28 30.04 -37.62
C GLU A 638 -19.76 31.44 -37.22
N ILE A 639 -18.48 31.61 -36.90
CA ILE A 639 -17.91 32.95 -36.63
C ILE A 639 -17.50 33.68 -37.93
N LEU A 640 -17.61 33.03 -39.08
CA LEU A 640 -17.28 33.63 -40.38
C LEU A 640 -18.50 33.96 -41.27
N ASP A 641 -19.74 33.72 -40.82
CA ASP A 641 -20.96 34.02 -41.59
C ASP A 641 -22.10 34.67 -40.76
N MET A 642 -21.76 35.40 -39.69
CA MET A 642 -22.59 36.43 -39.05
C MET A 642 -21.77 37.72 -38.92
#